data_AF-A0A8J4WGM5-F1
#
_entry.id   AF-A0A8J4WGM5-F1
#
_cell.length_a   1.000
_cell.length_b   1.000
_cell.length_c   1.000
_cell.angle_alpha   90.00
_cell.angle_beta   90.00
_cell.angle_gamma   90.00
#
_symmetry.space_group_name_H-M   'P 1'
#
loop_
_entity.id
_entity.type
_entity.pdbx_description
1 polymer ?
#
loop_
_entity_poly.entity_id
_entity_poly.type
_entity_poly.pdbx_seq_one_letter_code
_entity_poly.pdbx_strand_id
1 'polypeptide(L)'
;MGRFIVTKQRIRAGERAFQATAFAVVIRQSLASRQCHWCFSVLRKKALQCGDCQFARYCSRDCLTADAMLHDFQCQVLRELKCRTDGEDVETVRLALAVLSMEIFVGNRNALELLVNNRRQDGGDEEMRSMVKMIVEMTGRVLNVKHVHHTLERVRSNAHPLYLDGVTCVGTGVFPEAAMALNHSCLPNVVPSFDPRTRTLAFHAIADIPRGHAVECAYIDLLQSRKRRQSLLADGFGFDCVCQRCSDEAMDKGIKTVQCPATEGEEDEKVMEQFMLQANMPTLQKRGRYHQKKIKKPCYFLGLFWNSASNTASLVYGQRPVAGGMAEIIGTNDRPNTDRLLACVLEGSDYKPKLLNDVLGTSDASVIPATSEPQVNGYRVVRHEGAKLSDDAYATYTDTCALISSTLDMILDTCNTALGYNVTRNALRVVVDGERAPGSNSDTMQLIADSLPVVIMPYWDSAPFARYAVPGWDGSACMLRLTGKYIDSTQTDGIPSMIAVNREVREAKTKEWLNSPDGKWRHGWFHVGNGDESETSYFSDVISTDPTSIDGLTRREFNTLTKEELDCIDNSDICLDASIMQTWGDKFSSEEQELHISSITIASAEHFGFFFYSSIHLRTVRANYDWETLIANVSLGMLLVRWIIAMVSLHRGFLQGHSEWFIGGLGCVAGSRSFNMLPITLLPHLKVVIASFWTAGCYFEGDQAALSESWFTVYLGLAEFCLVYYSLLNIFSKVTRRRITDMFFTPTLVLLCILHRCRIALACSRWLAGVDGRVTTIVSSTEMQELYLVDFFTSSIGPRMDGNLALLMALKLLLVGLNLLPLAFATYIPSVQQPDTGLKGVERALAIRASNVGGLGHSPVYIYGDKAKGGQMKIALNSYELVRLGYVVFGGQFLLTFDAWDVIMNTAVLHRVHHLWNYRVVLFPLCDKDGCAVVGERPVVCRLDDARLDGIPFWSIAAQPVRC
;
A
#
# COMPACT_ATOMS: atom_id res chain seq x y z
N MET A 1 25.20 -10.14 -31.89
CA MET A 1 26.07 -10.22 -30.69
C MET A 1 27.49 -9.87 -31.12
N GLY A 2 27.84 -8.57 -31.16
CA GLY A 2 29.12 -8.07 -31.71
C GLY A 2 30.33 -8.38 -30.82
N ARG A 3 30.98 -7.36 -30.27
CA ARG A 3 32.07 -7.53 -29.28
C ARG A 3 31.47 -7.84 -27.91
N PHE A 4 32.07 -8.76 -27.15
CA PHE A 4 31.70 -9.07 -25.77
C PHE A 4 32.82 -9.83 -25.05
N ILE A 5 32.75 -9.92 -23.73
CA ILE A 5 33.69 -10.70 -22.92
C ILE A 5 33.11 -12.05 -22.51
N VAL A 6 34.00 -13.03 -22.36
CA VAL A 6 33.71 -14.34 -21.79
C VAL A 6 34.63 -14.61 -20.60
N THR A 7 34.14 -15.37 -19.63
CA THR A 7 34.90 -15.71 -18.43
C THR A 7 36.05 -16.66 -18.75
N LYS A 8 37.25 -16.38 -18.21
CA LYS A 8 38.41 -17.30 -18.32
C LYS A 8 38.46 -18.34 -17.21
N GLN A 9 37.72 -18.12 -16.13
CA GLN A 9 37.61 -18.96 -14.95
C GLN A 9 36.18 -18.87 -14.39
N ARG A 10 35.80 -19.77 -13.49
CA ARG A 10 34.52 -19.66 -12.77
C ARG A 10 34.52 -18.40 -11.92
N ILE A 11 33.44 -17.62 -11.97
CA ILE A 11 33.19 -16.47 -11.12
C ILE A 11 32.01 -16.83 -10.23
N ARG A 12 32.16 -16.72 -8.91
CA ARG A 12 31.08 -17.07 -7.98
C ARG A 12 30.08 -15.92 -7.82
N ALA A 13 28.85 -16.23 -7.44
CA ALA A 13 27.87 -15.22 -7.07
C ALA A 13 28.44 -14.26 -6.00
N GLY A 14 28.21 -12.96 -6.18
CA GLY A 14 28.76 -11.87 -5.37
C GLY A 14 30.15 -11.37 -5.80
N GLU A 15 30.95 -12.18 -6.52
CA GLU A 15 32.27 -11.77 -6.97
C GLU A 15 32.18 -10.69 -8.06
N ARG A 16 33.17 -9.79 -8.08
CA ARG A 16 33.27 -8.75 -9.11
C ARG A 16 33.81 -9.35 -10.40
N ALA A 17 32.97 -9.43 -11.42
CA ALA A 17 33.30 -10.01 -12.71
C ALA A 17 34.05 -9.03 -13.62
N PHE A 18 33.69 -7.76 -13.56
CA PHE A 18 34.25 -6.71 -14.42
C PHE A 18 34.20 -5.36 -13.71
N GLN A 19 35.08 -4.43 -14.08
CA GLN A 19 35.00 -3.03 -13.65
C GLN A 19 35.54 -2.12 -14.74
N ALA A 20 34.96 -0.94 -14.87
CA ALA A 20 35.42 0.10 -15.80
C ALA A 20 35.43 1.47 -15.11
N THR A 21 36.36 2.32 -15.52
CA THR A 21 36.42 3.72 -15.09
C THR A 21 35.50 4.58 -15.95
N ALA A 22 34.87 5.58 -15.34
CA ALA A 22 34.01 6.50 -16.08
C ALA A 22 34.83 7.41 -17.00
N PHE A 23 34.38 7.55 -18.24
CA PHE A 23 34.83 8.65 -19.10
C PHE A 23 34.10 9.94 -18.76
N ALA A 24 32.78 9.87 -18.56
CA ALA A 24 31.95 10.98 -18.11
C ALA A 24 30.79 10.47 -17.27
N VAL A 25 30.37 11.22 -16.26
CA VAL A 25 29.19 10.93 -15.42
C VAL A 25 28.42 12.21 -15.20
N VAL A 26 27.10 12.10 -15.10
CA VAL A 26 26.21 13.19 -14.73
C VAL A 26 25.19 12.74 -13.71
N ILE A 27 24.80 13.65 -12.83
CA ILE A 27 23.74 13.42 -11.87
C ILE A 27 22.36 13.52 -12.53
N ARG A 28 21.44 12.65 -12.12
CA ARG A 28 20.03 12.69 -12.52
C ARG A 28 19.41 14.06 -12.24
N GLN A 29 18.58 14.56 -13.16
CA GLN A 29 18.01 15.91 -13.06
C GLN A 29 17.20 16.12 -11.77
N SER A 30 16.41 15.14 -11.36
CA SER A 30 15.61 15.19 -10.12
C SER A 30 16.46 15.27 -8.84
N LEU A 31 17.73 14.86 -8.90
CA LEU A 31 18.67 14.86 -7.78
C LEU A 31 19.67 16.03 -7.82
N ALA A 32 19.75 16.77 -8.92
CA ALA A 32 20.68 17.89 -9.10
C ALA A 32 20.56 18.96 -7.99
N SER A 33 19.36 19.13 -7.43
CA SER A 33 19.12 20.07 -6.32
C SER A 33 19.61 19.56 -4.95
N ARG A 34 19.78 18.24 -4.78
CA ARG A 34 20.01 17.59 -3.48
C ARG A 34 21.37 16.93 -3.33
N GLN A 35 22.15 16.82 -4.40
CA GLN A 35 23.43 16.13 -4.41
C GLN A 35 24.50 16.94 -5.14
N CYS A 36 25.77 16.71 -4.78
CA CYS A 36 26.92 17.36 -5.38
C CYS A 36 27.13 16.91 -6.83
N HIS A 37 27.29 17.86 -7.76
CA HIS A 37 27.51 17.58 -9.18
C HIS A 37 28.85 16.90 -9.47
N TRP A 38 29.83 17.06 -8.56
CA TRP A 38 31.16 16.45 -8.71
C TRP A 38 31.27 15.07 -8.05
N CYS A 39 30.86 14.97 -6.78
CA CYS A 39 31.12 13.78 -5.94
C CYS A 39 29.85 13.01 -5.52
N PHE A 40 28.67 13.41 -6.00
CA PHE A 40 27.37 12.75 -5.73
C PHE A 40 26.92 12.73 -4.25
N SER A 41 27.69 13.32 -3.33
CA SER A 41 27.31 13.40 -1.91
C SER A 41 26.03 14.22 -1.70
N VAL A 42 25.16 13.78 -0.79
CA VAL A 42 23.95 14.51 -0.40
C VAL A 42 24.31 15.86 0.24
N LEU A 43 23.67 16.93 -0.22
CA LEU A 43 23.89 18.31 0.23
C LEU A 43 23.14 18.57 1.54
N ARG A 44 23.86 18.92 2.62
CA ARG A 44 23.27 19.25 3.93
C ARG A 44 23.27 20.77 4.17
N LYS A 45 22.09 21.40 4.07
CA LYS A 45 21.69 22.76 4.53
C LYS A 45 22.48 24.01 4.07
N LYS A 46 23.70 23.91 3.50
CA LYS A 46 24.39 24.98 2.73
C LYS A 46 25.24 24.36 1.62
N ALA A 47 24.78 24.45 0.36
CA ALA A 47 25.52 24.02 -0.82
C ALA A 47 26.04 25.23 -1.60
N LEU A 48 27.22 25.12 -2.19
CA LEU A 48 27.72 26.13 -3.14
C LEU A 48 26.97 25.93 -4.46
N GLN A 49 26.28 26.95 -4.94
CA GLN A 49 25.58 26.92 -6.22
C GLN A 49 26.30 27.86 -7.20
N CYS A 50 26.47 27.42 -8.44
CA CYS A 50 26.97 28.29 -9.50
C CYS A 50 25.99 29.46 -9.72
N GLY A 51 26.48 30.70 -9.61
CA GLY A 51 25.66 31.90 -9.77
C GLY A 51 25.14 32.10 -11.20
N ASP A 52 25.89 31.59 -12.18
CA ASP A 52 25.59 31.75 -13.60
C ASP A 52 24.50 30.80 -14.08
N CYS A 53 24.72 29.48 -14.02
CA CYS A 53 23.71 28.53 -14.46
C CYS A 53 22.59 28.32 -13.44
N GLN A 54 22.85 28.60 -12.16
CA GLN A 54 21.97 28.29 -11.03
C GLN A 54 21.45 26.85 -11.02
N PHE A 55 22.18 25.92 -11.64
CA PHE A 55 21.85 24.51 -11.76
C PHE A 55 22.86 23.67 -10.98
N ALA A 56 24.14 23.80 -11.30
CA ALA A 56 25.22 23.07 -10.65
C ALA A 56 25.37 23.44 -9.17
N ARG A 57 25.50 22.42 -8.32
CA ARG A 57 25.62 22.52 -6.86
C ARG A 57 26.74 21.62 -6.34
N TYR A 58 27.48 22.11 -5.35
CA TYR A 58 28.67 21.46 -4.80
C TYR A 58 28.63 21.45 -3.28
N CYS A 59 29.15 20.38 -2.67
CA CYS A 59 29.22 20.24 -1.22
C CYS A 59 30.39 21.01 -0.59
N SER A 60 31.46 21.26 -1.35
CA SER A 60 32.65 22.00 -0.90
C SER A 60 33.24 22.83 -2.02
N ARG A 61 34.12 23.77 -1.66
CA ARG A 61 34.87 24.59 -2.61
C ARG A 61 35.86 23.75 -3.43
N ASP A 62 36.34 22.65 -2.86
CA ASP A 62 37.20 21.69 -3.57
C ASP A 62 36.44 21.00 -4.70
N CYS A 63 35.20 20.55 -4.45
CA CYS A 63 34.35 19.95 -5.48
C CYS A 63 34.00 20.96 -6.60
N LEU A 64 33.75 22.22 -6.24
CA LEU A 64 33.53 23.29 -7.21
C LEU A 64 34.79 23.52 -8.07
N THR A 65 35.96 23.61 -7.44
CA THR A 65 37.23 23.88 -8.12
C THR A 65 37.65 22.72 -9.02
N ALA A 66 37.41 21.47 -8.59
CA ALA A 66 37.70 20.28 -9.38
C ALA A 66 36.81 20.16 -10.62
N ASP A 67 35.56 20.62 -10.55
CA ASP A 67 34.63 20.61 -11.69
C ASP A 67 34.74 21.87 -12.57
N ALA A 68 35.34 22.96 -12.07
CA ALA A 68 35.27 24.29 -12.68
C ALA A 68 35.57 24.30 -14.19
N MET A 69 36.67 23.70 -14.63
CA MET A 69 37.05 23.68 -16.05
C MET A 69 36.02 22.98 -16.94
N LEU A 70 35.47 21.86 -16.48
CA LEU A 70 34.44 21.12 -17.21
C LEU A 70 33.10 21.86 -17.15
N HIS A 71 32.75 22.37 -15.97
CA HIS A 71 31.54 23.13 -15.73
C HIS A 71 31.49 24.41 -16.55
N ASP A 72 32.59 25.17 -16.65
CA ASP A 72 32.65 26.45 -17.38
C ASP A 72 32.27 26.27 -18.84
N PHE A 73 32.75 25.19 -19.48
CA PHE A 73 32.35 24.81 -20.82
C PHE A 73 30.86 24.43 -20.92
N GLN A 74 30.33 23.79 -19.88
CA GLN A 74 28.95 23.31 -19.83
C GLN A 74 27.94 24.39 -19.38
N CYS A 75 28.40 25.46 -18.73
CA CYS A 75 27.60 26.33 -17.86
C CYS A 75 26.45 27.01 -18.61
N GLN A 76 26.72 27.55 -19.80
CA GLN A 76 25.70 28.22 -20.62
C GLN A 76 24.60 27.25 -21.07
N VAL A 77 24.98 26.07 -21.57
CA VAL A 77 24.03 25.04 -22.01
C VAL A 77 23.21 24.53 -20.82
N LEU A 78 23.84 24.29 -19.67
CA LEU A 78 23.14 23.86 -18.45
C LEU A 78 22.12 24.90 -17.94
N ARG A 79 22.38 26.20 -18.17
CA ARG A 79 21.42 27.27 -17.84
C ARG A 79 20.13 27.12 -18.67
N GLU A 80 20.25 26.82 -19.96
CA GLU A 80 19.10 26.65 -20.85
C GLU A 80 18.32 25.36 -20.54
N LEU A 81 19.05 24.27 -20.34
CA LEU A 81 18.45 22.96 -20.02
C LEU A 81 17.71 22.95 -18.67
N LYS A 82 18.05 23.86 -17.75
CA LYS A 82 17.35 24.00 -16.46
C LYS A 82 15.86 24.35 -16.62
N CYS A 83 15.48 25.06 -17.68
CA CYS A 83 14.12 25.60 -17.87
C CYS A 83 13.20 24.70 -18.73
N ARG A 84 13.71 23.59 -19.27
CA ARG A 84 12.92 22.65 -20.09
C ARG A 84 12.17 21.64 -19.23
N THR A 85 10.91 21.36 -19.58
CA THR A 85 9.99 20.45 -18.88
C THR A 85 10.09 19.01 -19.38
N ASP A 86 9.56 18.06 -18.59
CA ASP A 86 9.54 16.62 -18.88
C ASP A 86 8.92 16.31 -20.26
N GLY A 87 9.71 15.66 -21.13
CA GLY A 87 9.32 15.25 -22.49
C GLY A 87 10.50 15.09 -23.46
N GLU A 88 11.57 15.85 -23.26
CA GLU A 88 12.82 15.74 -24.04
C GLU A 88 13.90 14.97 -23.26
N ASP A 89 14.80 14.26 -23.96
CA ASP A 89 15.88 13.47 -23.35
C ASP A 89 17.06 14.37 -22.87
N VAL A 90 16.76 15.22 -21.89
CA VAL A 90 17.69 16.19 -21.29
C VAL A 90 18.88 15.48 -20.63
N GLU A 91 18.71 14.25 -20.12
CA GLU A 91 19.79 13.51 -19.49
C GLU A 91 20.84 13.06 -20.51
N THR A 92 20.44 12.55 -21.67
CA THR A 92 21.35 12.22 -22.77
C THR A 92 22.10 13.44 -23.27
N VAL A 93 21.43 14.59 -23.40
CA VAL A 93 22.08 15.85 -23.79
C VAL A 93 23.13 16.29 -22.78
N ARG A 94 22.79 16.26 -21.47
CA ARG A 94 23.73 16.63 -20.40
C ARG A 94 24.94 15.68 -20.36
N LEU A 95 24.72 14.39 -20.54
CA LEU A 95 25.80 13.41 -20.59
C LEU A 95 26.68 13.59 -21.83
N ALA A 96 26.10 13.85 -23.00
CA ALA A 96 26.86 14.15 -24.21
C ALA A 96 27.69 15.42 -24.07
N LEU A 97 27.15 16.45 -23.43
CA LEU A 97 27.90 17.66 -23.12
C LEU A 97 29.08 17.37 -22.17
N ALA A 98 28.87 16.52 -21.17
CA ALA A 98 29.95 16.07 -20.27
C ALA A 98 31.04 15.29 -21.05
N VAL A 99 30.65 14.37 -21.94
CA VAL A 99 31.56 13.64 -22.84
C VAL A 99 32.38 14.59 -23.71
N LEU A 100 31.74 15.58 -24.34
CA LEU A 100 32.42 16.57 -25.18
C LEU A 100 33.40 17.42 -24.37
N SER A 101 33.03 17.83 -23.16
CA SER A 101 33.94 18.56 -22.25
C SER A 101 35.15 17.69 -21.87
N MET A 102 34.93 16.42 -21.52
CA MET A 102 36.02 15.49 -21.21
C MET A 102 36.94 15.24 -22.42
N GLU A 103 36.39 15.09 -23.62
CA GLU A 103 37.18 14.92 -24.84
C GLU A 103 38.09 16.13 -25.12
N ILE A 104 37.59 17.35 -24.94
CA ILE A 104 38.34 18.58 -25.17
C ILE A 104 39.43 18.77 -24.11
N PHE A 105 39.09 18.65 -22.83
CA PHE A 105 39.97 19.06 -21.74
C PHE A 105 40.84 17.92 -21.18
N VAL A 106 40.42 16.66 -21.35
CA VAL A 106 41.19 15.48 -20.91
C VAL A 106 41.89 14.79 -22.10
N GLY A 107 41.46 15.04 -23.34
CA GLY A 107 42.21 14.70 -24.55
C GLY A 107 42.16 13.21 -24.97
N ASN A 108 41.30 12.40 -24.38
CA ASN A 108 41.19 10.97 -24.69
C ASN A 108 40.07 10.68 -25.71
N ARG A 109 40.38 10.85 -27.01
CA ARG A 109 39.43 10.62 -28.12
C ARG A 109 39.12 9.14 -28.37
N ASN A 110 40.05 8.24 -28.03
CA ASN A 110 39.93 6.80 -28.22
C ASN A 110 38.75 6.21 -27.42
N ALA A 111 38.35 6.86 -26.32
CA ALA A 111 37.19 6.50 -25.53
C ALA A 111 35.89 6.43 -26.36
N LEU A 112 35.71 7.31 -27.35
CA LEU A 112 34.51 7.34 -28.18
C LEU A 112 34.54 6.32 -29.33
N GLU A 113 35.72 5.84 -29.72
CA GLU A 113 35.88 4.83 -30.76
C GLU A 113 35.41 3.44 -30.30
N LEU A 114 35.42 3.19 -28.98
CA LEU A 114 34.92 1.95 -28.40
C LEU A 114 33.38 1.87 -28.40
N LEU A 115 32.69 3.01 -28.49
CA LEU A 115 31.23 3.09 -28.40
C LEU A 115 30.55 2.71 -29.73
N VAL A 116 29.45 1.98 -29.61
CA VAL A 116 28.65 1.49 -30.75
C VAL A 116 27.66 2.58 -31.23
N ASN A 117 27.42 2.68 -32.53
CA ASN A 117 26.34 3.48 -33.10
C ASN A 117 25.51 2.56 -34.04
N ASN A 118 24.30 2.17 -33.62
CA ASN A 118 23.53 1.08 -34.23
C ASN A 118 22.10 1.45 -34.66
N ARG A 119 21.80 2.73 -34.90
CA ARG A 119 20.43 3.11 -35.29
C ARG A 119 20.12 2.76 -36.75
N ARG A 120 18.95 2.15 -36.99
CA ARG A 120 18.32 2.14 -38.33
C ARG A 120 17.95 3.58 -38.68
N GLN A 121 18.40 4.08 -39.83
CA GLN A 121 18.02 5.40 -40.35
C GLN A 121 16.52 5.41 -40.66
N ASP A 122 15.68 5.74 -39.69
CA ASP A 122 14.26 6.03 -39.92
C ASP A 122 13.86 7.32 -39.17
N GLY A 123 13.76 8.40 -39.94
CA GLY A 123 12.62 9.34 -39.91
C GLY A 123 12.28 10.15 -38.66
N GLY A 124 13.26 10.63 -37.87
CA GLY A 124 12.97 11.44 -36.67
C GLY A 124 14.03 12.50 -36.29
N ASP A 125 14.55 13.24 -37.28
CA ASP A 125 15.76 14.07 -37.13
C ASP A 125 15.54 15.50 -36.61
N GLU A 126 14.32 16.00 -36.46
CA GLU A 126 14.11 17.43 -36.14
C GLU A 126 14.50 17.79 -34.69
N GLU A 127 14.10 16.97 -33.71
CA GLU A 127 14.44 17.20 -32.29
C GLU A 127 15.95 17.08 -32.05
N MET A 128 16.59 16.04 -32.58
CA MET A 128 18.03 15.83 -32.49
C MET A 128 18.80 16.98 -33.15
N ARG A 129 18.36 17.44 -34.32
CA ARG A 129 18.96 18.59 -35.03
C ARG A 129 18.83 19.89 -34.22
N SER A 130 17.69 20.09 -33.55
CA SER A 130 17.47 21.23 -32.65
C SER A 130 18.44 21.21 -31.47
N MET A 131 18.61 20.06 -30.81
CA MET A 131 19.56 19.89 -29.70
C MET A 131 21.01 20.09 -30.14
N VAL A 132 21.42 19.51 -31.27
CA VAL A 132 22.77 19.68 -31.82
C VAL A 132 23.06 21.16 -32.10
N LYS A 133 22.11 21.86 -32.72
CA LYS A 133 22.25 23.29 -33.04
C LYS A 133 22.44 24.11 -31.76
N MET A 134 21.61 23.87 -30.74
CA MET A 134 21.72 24.53 -29.44
C MET A 134 23.11 24.32 -28.82
N ILE A 135 23.59 23.08 -28.72
CA ILE A 135 24.90 22.78 -28.11
C ILE A 135 26.01 23.52 -28.86
N VAL A 136 26.00 23.50 -30.20
CA VAL A 136 27.05 24.15 -31.01
C VAL A 136 27.01 25.67 -30.85
N GLU A 137 25.83 26.29 -30.83
CA GLU A 137 25.71 27.74 -30.67
C GLU A 137 26.14 28.21 -29.27
N MET A 138 25.69 27.50 -28.22
CA MET A 138 25.93 27.87 -26.82
C MET A 138 27.33 27.49 -26.30
N THR A 139 28.05 26.62 -27.01
CA THR A 139 29.49 26.34 -26.76
C THR A 139 30.41 27.25 -27.58
N GLY A 140 29.88 28.32 -28.19
CA GLY A 140 30.67 29.29 -28.95
C GLY A 140 31.17 28.78 -30.31
N ARG A 141 30.50 27.78 -30.91
CA ARG A 141 30.85 27.15 -32.19
C ARG A 141 32.23 26.48 -32.24
N VAL A 142 32.80 26.15 -31.08
CA VAL A 142 34.06 25.39 -30.98
C VAL A 142 33.87 23.94 -31.46
N LEU A 143 32.64 23.42 -31.38
CA LEU A 143 32.28 22.05 -31.74
C LEU A 143 31.74 21.91 -33.16
N ASN A 144 32.10 20.81 -33.83
CA ASN A 144 31.57 20.44 -35.14
C ASN A 144 30.17 19.82 -35.02
N VAL A 145 29.20 20.29 -35.81
CA VAL A 145 27.81 19.78 -35.85
C VAL A 145 27.76 18.26 -36.01
N LYS A 146 28.55 17.69 -36.93
CA LYS A 146 28.61 16.24 -37.15
C LYS A 146 29.16 15.49 -35.95
N HIS A 147 30.14 16.09 -35.27
CA HIS A 147 30.75 15.50 -34.08
C HIS A 147 29.76 15.48 -32.91
N VAL A 148 29.05 16.58 -32.66
CA VAL A 148 28.03 16.66 -31.61
C VAL A 148 26.89 15.66 -31.87
N HIS A 149 26.43 15.57 -33.12
CA HIS A 149 25.42 14.59 -33.51
C HIS A 149 25.86 13.15 -33.22
N HIS A 150 27.05 12.78 -33.68
CA HIS A 150 27.58 11.42 -33.48
C HIS A 150 27.83 11.10 -32.01
N THR A 151 28.26 12.08 -31.22
CA THR A 151 28.42 11.92 -29.77
C THR A 151 27.09 11.70 -29.07
N LEU A 152 26.02 12.41 -29.46
CA LEU A 152 24.67 12.18 -28.92
C LEU A 152 24.16 10.77 -29.23
N GLU A 153 24.34 10.31 -30.46
CA GLU A 153 23.95 8.94 -30.86
C GLU A 153 24.71 7.88 -30.06
N ARG A 154 26.04 8.04 -29.95
CA ARG A 154 26.88 7.14 -29.15
C ARG A 154 26.49 7.16 -27.68
N VAL A 155 26.24 8.32 -27.08
CA VAL A 155 25.85 8.40 -25.66
C VAL A 155 24.52 7.67 -25.45
N ARG A 156 23.53 7.92 -26.30
CA ARG A 156 22.20 7.29 -26.20
C ARG A 156 22.27 5.76 -26.21
N SER A 157 23.12 5.17 -27.04
CA SER A 157 23.24 3.71 -27.16
C SER A 157 24.22 3.06 -26.17
N ASN A 158 25.03 3.83 -25.43
CA ASN A 158 26.11 3.27 -24.59
C ASN A 158 26.15 3.83 -23.15
N ALA A 159 25.20 4.67 -22.76
CA ALA A 159 25.12 5.18 -21.40
C ALA A 159 24.71 4.09 -20.41
N HIS A 160 25.38 4.05 -19.26
CA HIS A 160 25.06 3.17 -18.14
C HIS A 160 24.44 3.95 -16.98
N PRO A 161 23.40 3.41 -16.33
CA PRO A 161 22.88 3.96 -15.07
C PRO A 161 23.89 3.79 -13.93
N LEU A 162 23.93 4.77 -13.03
CA LEU A 162 24.83 4.81 -11.87
C LEU A 162 24.07 4.44 -10.60
N TYR A 163 24.40 3.30 -9.98
CA TYR A 163 23.77 2.82 -8.75
C TYR A 163 24.73 2.87 -7.56
N LEU A 164 24.48 3.68 -6.53
CA LEU A 164 25.38 3.78 -5.35
C LEU A 164 25.34 2.54 -4.44
N ASP A 165 24.14 1.98 -4.26
CA ASP A 165 23.89 0.85 -3.34
C ASP A 165 23.22 -0.33 -4.06
N GLY A 166 23.44 -0.45 -5.39
CA GLY A 166 22.77 -1.44 -6.25
C GLY A 166 21.28 -1.18 -6.52
N VAL A 167 20.64 -0.22 -5.82
CA VAL A 167 19.19 0.07 -5.95
C VAL A 167 18.91 1.51 -6.39
N THR A 168 19.60 2.49 -5.80
CA THR A 168 19.32 3.91 -6.08
C THR A 168 20.09 4.41 -7.30
N CYS A 169 19.40 4.59 -8.43
CA CYS A 169 19.98 5.21 -9.61
C CYS A 169 20.16 6.72 -9.39
N VAL A 170 21.41 7.17 -9.24
CA VAL A 170 21.75 8.57 -8.95
C VAL A 170 22.10 9.39 -10.18
N GLY A 171 22.36 8.73 -11.31
CA GLY A 171 22.76 9.41 -12.53
C GLY A 171 23.04 8.44 -13.67
N THR A 172 23.69 8.95 -14.72
CA THR A 172 24.10 8.19 -15.90
C THR A 172 25.54 8.52 -16.26
N GLY A 173 26.23 7.58 -16.90
CA GLY A 173 27.62 7.76 -17.29
C GLY A 173 28.02 6.95 -18.51
N VAL A 174 29.13 7.35 -19.14
CA VAL A 174 29.74 6.62 -20.26
C VAL A 174 30.99 5.91 -19.75
N PHE A 175 31.02 4.59 -19.95
CA PHE A 175 32.09 3.68 -19.55
C PHE A 175 32.50 2.88 -20.79
N PRO A 176 33.43 3.39 -21.62
CA PRO A 176 33.74 2.80 -22.93
C PRO A 176 34.09 1.32 -22.89
N GLU A 177 34.86 0.90 -21.89
CA GLU A 177 35.24 -0.51 -21.70
C GLU A 177 34.03 -1.38 -21.34
N ALA A 178 33.12 -0.90 -20.49
CA ALA A 178 31.90 -1.64 -20.12
C ALA A 178 30.93 -1.73 -21.30
N ALA A 179 30.71 -0.64 -22.02
CA ALA A 179 29.83 -0.57 -23.18
C ALA A 179 30.30 -1.51 -24.31
N MET A 180 31.62 -1.68 -24.46
CA MET A 180 32.19 -2.63 -25.41
C MET A 180 32.13 -4.09 -24.91
N ALA A 181 32.31 -4.31 -23.61
CA ALA A 181 32.51 -5.64 -23.04
C ALA A 181 31.21 -6.39 -22.74
N LEU A 182 30.14 -5.70 -22.35
CA LEU A 182 28.96 -6.31 -21.76
C LEU A 182 27.77 -6.22 -22.70
N ASN A 183 27.27 -7.37 -23.16
CA ASN A 183 26.04 -7.46 -23.93
C ASN A 183 24.80 -7.53 -23.03
N HIS A 184 23.64 -7.30 -23.64
CA HIS A 184 22.36 -7.45 -22.98
C HIS A 184 21.90 -8.91 -22.87
N SER A 185 21.38 -9.28 -21.71
CA SER A 185 20.47 -10.42 -21.56
C SER A 185 19.27 -10.04 -20.68
N CYS A 186 18.07 -10.55 -21.01
CA CYS A 186 16.90 -10.43 -20.13
C CYS A 186 16.98 -11.39 -18.91
N LEU A 187 17.98 -12.27 -18.90
CA LEU A 187 18.43 -13.10 -17.79
C LEU A 187 19.92 -12.81 -17.56
N PRO A 188 20.27 -11.61 -17.04
CA PRO A 188 21.65 -11.22 -16.88
C PRO A 188 22.34 -12.08 -15.82
N ASN A 189 23.66 -12.12 -15.87
CA ASN A 189 24.47 -12.79 -14.84
C ASN A 189 25.32 -11.82 -14.02
N VAL A 190 25.28 -10.52 -14.33
CA VAL A 190 25.90 -9.46 -13.52
C VAL A 190 25.00 -8.24 -13.30
N VAL A 191 25.21 -7.53 -12.18
CA VAL A 191 24.55 -6.27 -11.82
C VAL A 191 25.57 -5.13 -11.59
N PRO A 192 25.30 -3.90 -12.05
CA PRO A 192 26.22 -2.77 -11.86
C PRO A 192 26.17 -2.18 -10.44
N SER A 193 27.32 -1.74 -9.94
CA SER A 193 27.50 -0.90 -8.74
C SER A 193 28.48 0.23 -9.05
N PHE A 194 28.15 1.45 -8.67
CA PHE A 194 28.94 2.65 -8.94
C PHE A 194 29.58 3.18 -7.66
N ASP A 195 30.90 3.26 -7.63
CA ASP A 195 31.62 3.94 -6.56
C ASP A 195 31.93 5.39 -6.97
N PRO A 196 31.29 6.39 -6.34
CA PRO A 196 31.46 7.80 -6.70
C PRO A 196 32.84 8.34 -6.31
N ARG A 197 33.56 7.70 -5.38
CA ARG A 197 34.90 8.13 -4.96
C ARG A 197 35.94 7.80 -6.01
N THR A 198 35.86 6.60 -6.57
CA THR A 198 36.78 6.12 -7.61
C THR A 198 36.26 6.37 -9.02
N ARG A 199 34.98 6.78 -9.17
CA ARG A 199 34.25 6.91 -10.44
C ARG A 199 34.33 5.63 -11.27
N THR A 200 34.21 4.49 -10.60
CA THR A 200 34.24 3.17 -11.24
C THR A 200 32.85 2.53 -11.23
N LEU A 201 32.51 1.87 -12.32
CA LEU A 201 31.34 1.00 -12.43
C LEU A 201 31.84 -0.44 -12.38
N ALA A 202 31.52 -1.13 -11.29
CA ALA A 202 31.80 -2.55 -11.10
C ALA A 202 30.57 -3.37 -11.45
N PHE A 203 30.79 -4.57 -11.98
CA PHE A 203 29.74 -5.52 -12.31
C PHE A 203 29.95 -6.77 -11.47
N HIS A 204 28.98 -7.07 -10.61
CA HIS A 204 29.03 -8.18 -9.67
C HIS A 204 28.17 -9.32 -10.17
N ALA A 205 28.69 -10.54 -10.11
CA ALA A 205 27.98 -11.74 -10.49
C ALA A 205 26.75 -11.94 -9.58
N ILE A 206 25.57 -12.13 -10.16
CA ILE A 206 24.34 -12.43 -9.39
C ILE A 206 24.06 -13.93 -9.33
N ALA A 207 24.77 -14.71 -10.14
CA ALA A 207 24.80 -16.16 -10.13
C ALA A 207 26.22 -16.62 -10.49
N ASP A 208 26.54 -17.87 -10.21
CA ASP A 208 27.81 -18.45 -10.63
C ASP A 208 27.94 -18.43 -12.16
N ILE A 209 29.03 -17.86 -12.67
CA ILE A 209 29.32 -17.77 -14.10
C ILE A 209 30.42 -18.79 -14.42
N PRO A 210 30.11 -19.91 -15.10
CA PRO A 210 31.11 -20.93 -15.43
C PRO A 210 32.15 -20.38 -16.41
N ARG A 211 33.33 -21.01 -16.47
CA ARG A 211 34.37 -20.70 -17.46
C ARG A 211 33.79 -20.78 -18.89
N GLY A 212 34.13 -19.82 -19.74
CA GLY A 212 33.74 -19.78 -21.14
C GLY A 212 32.37 -19.16 -21.41
N HIS A 213 31.62 -18.76 -20.37
CA HIS A 213 30.32 -18.12 -20.54
C HIS A 213 30.46 -16.61 -20.73
N ALA A 214 29.54 -16.01 -21.50
CA ALA A 214 29.50 -14.57 -21.70
C ALA A 214 29.09 -13.85 -20.41
N VAL A 215 29.65 -12.66 -20.18
CA VAL A 215 29.22 -11.77 -19.08
C VAL A 215 28.20 -10.78 -19.63
N GLU A 216 26.97 -10.85 -19.12
CA GLU A 216 25.81 -10.16 -19.69
C GLU A 216 25.06 -9.39 -18.60
N CYS A 217 24.68 -8.15 -18.92
CA CYS A 217 23.96 -7.26 -18.01
C CYS A 217 22.58 -6.87 -18.59
N ALA A 218 21.73 -6.28 -17.77
CA ALA A 218 20.47 -5.71 -18.24
C ALA A 218 20.69 -4.28 -18.73
N TYR A 219 20.31 -3.97 -19.97
CA TYR A 219 20.33 -2.59 -20.50
C TYR A 219 19.03 -1.85 -20.19
N ILE A 220 17.95 -2.61 -20.01
CA ILE A 220 16.60 -2.13 -19.82
C ILE A 220 16.03 -2.71 -18.53
N ASP A 221 14.90 -2.15 -18.10
CA ASP A 221 14.11 -2.72 -17.04
C ASP A 221 13.57 -4.11 -17.43
N LEU A 222 13.94 -5.11 -16.62
CA LEU A 222 13.60 -6.51 -16.83
C LEU A 222 12.17 -6.88 -16.40
N LEU A 223 11.47 -5.96 -15.71
CA LEU A 223 10.13 -6.17 -15.16
C LEU A 223 9.02 -5.96 -16.21
N GLN A 224 9.39 -5.67 -17.46
CA GLN A 224 8.44 -5.42 -18.55
C GLN A 224 8.13 -6.71 -19.35
N SER A 225 7.00 -6.73 -20.05
CA SER A 225 6.59 -7.86 -20.89
C SER A 225 7.62 -8.14 -22.01
N ARG A 226 7.70 -9.40 -22.49
CA ARG A 226 8.58 -9.77 -23.61
C ARG A 226 8.48 -8.79 -24.77
N LYS A 227 7.25 -8.48 -25.19
CA LYS A 227 6.96 -7.59 -26.32
C LYS A 227 7.53 -6.19 -26.07
N ARG A 228 7.34 -5.65 -24.85
CA ARG A 228 7.86 -4.34 -24.50
C ARG A 228 9.39 -4.34 -24.41
N ARG A 229 10.00 -5.36 -23.81
CA ARG A 229 11.46 -5.52 -23.75
C ARG A 229 12.07 -5.57 -25.17
N GLN A 230 11.47 -6.35 -26.07
CA GLN A 230 11.89 -6.40 -27.47
C GLN A 230 11.77 -5.04 -28.17
N SER A 231 10.64 -4.33 -28.00
CA SER A 231 10.47 -2.97 -28.55
C SER A 231 11.51 -2.00 -27.99
N LEU A 232 11.77 -1.97 -26.68
CA LEU A 232 12.78 -1.07 -26.10
C LEU A 232 14.20 -1.36 -26.64
N LEU A 233 14.54 -2.63 -26.84
CA LEU A 233 15.84 -3.01 -27.38
C LEU A 233 15.96 -2.72 -28.88
N ALA A 234 14.89 -2.93 -29.64
CA ALA A 234 14.81 -2.58 -31.05
C ALA A 234 14.89 -1.07 -31.26
N ASP A 235 14.08 -0.30 -30.53
CA ASP A 235 13.95 1.16 -30.68
C ASP A 235 15.16 1.91 -30.08
N GLY A 236 15.68 1.44 -28.94
CA GLY A 236 16.76 2.08 -28.20
C GLY A 236 18.17 1.63 -28.61
N PHE A 237 18.33 0.35 -28.96
CA PHE A 237 19.63 -0.27 -29.19
C PHE A 237 19.78 -0.96 -30.57
N GLY A 238 18.70 -1.05 -31.36
CA GLY A 238 18.73 -1.53 -32.73
C GLY A 238 18.84 -3.06 -32.88
N PHE A 239 18.45 -3.86 -31.88
CA PHE A 239 18.49 -5.32 -31.97
C PHE A 239 17.33 -6.02 -31.25
N ASP A 240 17.01 -7.23 -31.72
CA ASP A 240 16.06 -8.14 -31.07
C ASP A 240 16.81 -9.09 -30.13
N CYS A 241 16.34 -9.23 -28.89
CA CYS A 241 16.96 -10.10 -27.90
C CYS A 241 16.60 -11.57 -28.13
N VAL A 242 17.61 -12.43 -28.19
CA VAL A 242 17.45 -13.89 -28.35
C VAL A 242 17.92 -14.67 -27.12
N CYS A 243 18.00 -14.02 -25.95
CA CYS A 243 18.38 -14.70 -24.71
C CYS A 243 17.37 -15.80 -24.35
N GLN A 244 17.78 -16.72 -23.48
CA GLN A 244 16.98 -17.86 -23.05
C GLN A 244 15.58 -17.44 -22.57
N ARG A 245 15.50 -16.46 -21.65
CA ARG A 245 14.21 -15.92 -21.17
C ARG A 245 13.29 -15.45 -22.31
N CYS A 246 13.82 -14.73 -23.29
CA CYS A 246 13.04 -14.27 -24.43
C CYS A 246 12.66 -15.40 -25.40
N SER A 247 13.38 -16.52 -25.39
CA SER A 247 13.07 -17.70 -26.19
C SER A 247 11.97 -18.54 -25.51
N ASP A 248 12.10 -18.78 -24.21
CA ASP A 248 11.14 -19.55 -23.40
C ASP A 248 9.76 -18.87 -23.39
N GLU A 249 9.71 -17.56 -23.10
CA GLU A 249 8.48 -16.76 -23.12
C GLU A 249 7.84 -16.67 -24.54
N ALA A 250 8.57 -17.00 -25.61
CA ALA A 250 8.01 -17.06 -26.96
C ALA A 250 7.24 -18.37 -27.21
N MET A 251 7.66 -19.46 -26.58
CA MET A 251 7.09 -20.80 -26.75
C MET A 251 5.81 -20.99 -25.94
N ASP A 252 5.66 -20.28 -24.81
CA ASP A 252 4.53 -20.38 -23.88
C ASP A 252 3.18 -19.88 -24.47
N LYS A 253 3.21 -19.11 -25.57
CA LYS A 253 2.01 -18.66 -26.31
C LYS A 253 1.34 -19.75 -27.15
N GLY A 254 1.90 -20.96 -27.20
CA GLY A 254 1.35 -22.10 -27.94
C GLY A 254 0.20 -22.84 -27.22
N ILE A 255 -0.03 -22.59 -25.93
CA ILE A 255 -1.12 -23.21 -25.16
C ILE A 255 -2.34 -22.29 -25.20
N LYS A 256 -3.40 -22.73 -25.89
CA LYS A 256 -4.67 -22.01 -26.03
C LYS A 256 -5.35 -21.84 -24.66
N THR A 257 -5.21 -20.68 -24.04
CA THR A 257 -6.07 -20.22 -22.95
C THR A 257 -7.40 -19.68 -23.49
N VAL A 258 -8.49 -20.01 -22.79
CA VAL A 258 -9.86 -19.55 -23.08
C VAL A 258 -9.92 -18.02 -23.05
N GLN A 259 -10.44 -17.42 -24.13
CA GLN A 259 -10.61 -15.99 -24.29
C GLN A 259 -11.73 -15.44 -23.39
N CYS A 260 -11.41 -14.46 -22.54
CA CYS A 260 -12.35 -13.44 -22.10
C CYS A 260 -12.08 -12.13 -22.88
N PRO A 261 -13.10 -11.30 -23.17
CA PRO A 261 -12.97 -10.19 -24.12
C PRO A 261 -12.08 -9.07 -23.57
N ALA A 262 -11.17 -8.60 -24.41
CA ALA A 262 -10.19 -7.57 -24.10
C ALA A 262 -10.80 -6.16 -24.06
N THR A 263 -10.40 -5.38 -23.04
CA THR A 263 -10.31 -3.92 -23.14
C THR A 263 -8.86 -3.53 -22.84
N GLU A 264 -8.16 -3.08 -23.88
CA GLU A 264 -6.75 -2.69 -23.86
C GLU A 264 -6.54 -1.46 -22.94
N GLY A 265 -5.61 -1.60 -21.98
CA GLY A 265 -5.22 -0.53 -21.05
C GLY A 265 -4.93 -0.98 -19.61
N GLU A 266 -5.35 -2.19 -19.21
CA GLU A 266 -5.28 -2.65 -17.81
C GLU A 266 -4.14 -3.64 -17.48
N GLU A 267 -3.44 -4.22 -18.45
CA GLU A 267 -2.41 -5.25 -18.19
C GLU A 267 -1.08 -4.67 -17.71
N ASP A 268 -0.70 -3.48 -18.18
CA ASP A 268 0.62 -2.89 -17.90
C ASP A 268 0.78 -2.39 -16.45
N GLU A 269 -0.33 -2.01 -15.78
CA GLU A 269 -0.31 -1.57 -14.38
C GLU A 269 -0.32 -2.77 -13.40
N LYS A 270 -0.99 -3.87 -13.77
CA LYS A 270 -1.10 -5.10 -12.96
C LYS A 270 0.23 -5.87 -12.88
N VAL A 271 1.00 -5.90 -13.97
CA VAL A 271 2.33 -6.56 -14.01
C VAL A 271 3.37 -5.75 -13.25
N MET A 272 3.32 -4.41 -13.33
CA MET A 272 4.28 -3.54 -12.64
C MET A 272 4.06 -3.53 -11.12
N GLU A 273 2.81 -3.65 -10.65
CA GLU A 273 2.49 -3.78 -9.22
C GLU A 273 2.88 -5.16 -8.64
N GLN A 274 2.83 -6.22 -9.46
CA GLN A 274 3.33 -7.56 -9.11
C GLN A 274 4.86 -7.68 -9.07
N PHE A 275 5.59 -6.88 -9.84
CA PHE A 275 7.06 -6.92 -9.89
C PHE A 275 7.76 -5.94 -8.93
N MET A 276 7.11 -4.84 -8.53
CA MET A 276 7.57 -3.99 -7.41
C MET A 276 7.65 -4.78 -6.08
N LEU A 277 6.95 -5.90 -6.02
CA LEU A 277 7.01 -6.89 -4.94
C LEU A 277 8.33 -7.67 -4.91
N GLN A 278 9.02 -7.86 -6.03
CA GLN A 278 10.26 -8.66 -6.12
C GLN A 278 11.55 -7.83 -6.10
N ALA A 279 11.53 -6.54 -6.46
CA ALA A 279 12.74 -5.74 -6.68
C ALA A 279 13.34 -5.01 -5.44
N ASN A 280 12.95 -5.38 -4.22
CA ASN A 280 13.47 -4.74 -2.98
C ASN A 280 14.19 -5.76 -2.08
N MET A 281 15.49 -5.95 -2.29
CA MET A 281 16.44 -6.43 -1.27
C MET A 281 17.79 -5.81 -1.59
N PRO A 282 18.26 -4.86 -0.76
CA PRO A 282 19.11 -5.30 0.34
C PRO A 282 18.70 -4.69 1.69
N THR A 283 18.87 -5.50 2.73
CA THR A 283 18.79 -5.13 4.16
C THR A 283 17.42 -4.76 4.73
N LEU A 284 16.40 -5.63 4.59
CA LEU A 284 15.22 -5.60 5.47
C LEU A 284 14.69 -7.02 5.74
N GLN A 285 15.53 -7.86 6.33
CA GLN A 285 15.25 -9.27 6.57
C GLN A 285 14.41 -9.52 7.85
N LYS A 286 13.42 -8.65 8.12
CA LYS A 286 12.40 -8.82 9.18
C LYS A 286 11.01 -8.21 8.90
N ARG A 287 10.69 -7.76 7.68
CA ARG A 287 9.39 -7.12 7.41
C ARG A 287 8.54 -7.94 6.45
N GLY A 288 7.49 -8.57 6.97
CA GLY A 288 6.39 -9.07 6.14
C GLY A 288 5.78 -7.91 5.36
N ARG A 289 5.61 -8.08 4.05
CA ARG A 289 4.88 -7.11 3.23
C ARG A 289 3.42 -7.50 3.22
N TYR A 290 2.57 -6.62 3.74
CA TYR A 290 1.12 -6.71 3.63
C TYR A 290 0.71 -5.95 2.35
N HIS A 291 0.31 -6.67 1.30
CA HIS A 291 -0.27 -6.05 0.10
C HIS A 291 -1.77 -6.24 0.09
N GLN A 292 -2.51 -5.16 0.32
CA GLN A 292 -3.96 -5.13 0.16
C GLN A 292 -4.28 -4.79 -1.31
N LYS A 293 -4.67 -5.79 -2.10
CA LYS A 293 -5.09 -5.57 -3.50
C LYS A 293 -6.52 -5.03 -3.45
N LYS A 294 -6.66 -3.70 -3.49
CA LYS A 294 -7.98 -3.07 -3.59
C LYS A 294 -8.51 -3.28 -4.99
N ILE A 295 -9.67 -3.90 -5.11
CA ILE A 295 -10.46 -3.84 -6.35
C ILE A 295 -10.73 -2.36 -6.62
N LYS A 296 -10.13 -1.80 -7.68
CA LYS A 296 -10.40 -0.44 -8.17
C LYS A 296 -11.88 -0.39 -8.58
N LYS A 297 -12.75 0.05 -7.68
CA LYS A 297 -14.02 0.67 -8.07
C LYS A 297 -13.74 2.18 -8.16
N PRO A 298 -14.12 2.86 -9.25
CA PRO A 298 -13.95 4.31 -9.36
C PRO A 298 -14.66 5.02 -8.21
N CYS A 299 -14.29 6.27 -7.93
CA CYS A 299 -14.95 7.14 -6.96
C CYS A 299 -16.48 6.89 -6.84
N TYR A 300 -16.96 6.54 -5.64
CA TYR A 300 -18.40 6.60 -5.35
C TYR A 300 -18.64 7.35 -4.05
N PHE A 301 -19.16 8.56 -4.22
CA PHE A 301 -19.70 9.46 -3.20
C PHE A 301 -20.97 8.89 -2.53
N LEU A 302 -21.11 7.57 -2.43
CA LEU A 302 -22.35 6.89 -2.07
C LEU A 302 -22.08 5.71 -1.13
N GLY A 303 -21.79 6.01 0.13
CA GLY A 303 -21.92 5.07 1.26
C GLY A 303 -23.38 4.70 1.57
N LEU A 304 -24.33 5.00 0.67
CA LEU A 304 -25.75 4.68 0.80
C LEU A 304 -26.11 3.26 0.32
N PHE A 305 -25.25 2.61 -0.48
CA PHE A 305 -25.56 1.32 -1.12
C PHE A 305 -24.56 0.20 -0.80
N TRP A 306 -23.50 0.50 -0.04
CA TRP A 306 -22.39 -0.45 0.17
C TRP A 306 -22.34 -0.94 1.62
N ASN A 307 -22.91 -2.11 1.88
CA ASN A 307 -22.93 -2.72 3.20
C ASN A 307 -21.86 -3.80 3.41
N SER A 308 -21.12 -4.18 2.37
CA SER A 308 -20.03 -5.15 2.49
C SER A 308 -18.91 -4.90 1.49
N ALA A 309 -17.66 -4.93 1.92
CA ALA A 309 -16.50 -4.81 1.05
C ALA A 309 -15.55 -5.98 1.29
N SER A 310 -15.27 -6.74 0.23
CA SER A 310 -14.28 -7.81 0.26
C SER A 310 -13.00 -7.34 -0.43
N ASN A 311 -11.86 -7.57 0.21
CA ASN A 311 -10.53 -7.32 -0.34
C ASN A 311 -9.65 -8.54 -0.14
N THR A 312 -8.84 -8.85 -1.14
CA THR A 312 -7.82 -9.89 -1.04
C THR A 312 -6.51 -9.25 -0.59
N ALA A 313 -5.87 -9.83 0.43
CA ALA A 313 -4.56 -9.42 0.92
C ALA A 313 -3.55 -10.54 0.72
N SER A 314 -2.33 -10.21 0.32
CA SER A 314 -1.22 -11.17 0.25
C SER A 314 -0.13 -10.79 1.25
N LEU A 315 0.36 -11.80 1.96
CA LEU A 315 1.45 -11.73 2.93
C LEU A 315 2.62 -12.54 2.40
N VAL A 316 3.83 -11.95 2.35
CA VAL A 316 5.04 -12.66 1.91
C VAL A 316 6.20 -12.41 2.86
N TYR A 317 6.89 -13.48 3.27
CA TYR A 317 8.15 -13.50 4.01
C TYR A 317 9.18 -14.38 3.30
N GLY A 318 10.46 -14.05 3.52
CA GLY A 318 11.56 -14.83 2.97
C GLY A 318 11.73 -14.66 1.46
N GLN A 319 12.40 -15.63 0.84
CA GLN A 319 12.72 -15.65 -0.58
C GLN A 319 12.43 -17.04 -1.13
N ARG A 320 11.81 -17.11 -2.33
CA ARG A 320 11.57 -18.39 -2.99
C ARG A 320 12.89 -19.15 -3.19
N PRO A 321 12.87 -20.49 -3.04
CA PRO A 321 14.08 -21.29 -3.18
C PRO A 321 14.63 -21.19 -4.61
N VAL A 322 15.94 -20.92 -4.69
CA VAL A 322 16.72 -20.98 -5.94
C VAL A 322 17.81 -22.02 -5.71
N ALA A 323 17.96 -22.99 -6.61
CA ALA A 323 18.91 -24.09 -6.43
C ALA A 323 20.32 -23.58 -6.10
N GLY A 324 20.89 -24.06 -4.98
CA GLY A 324 22.20 -23.64 -4.47
C GLY A 324 22.27 -22.24 -3.86
N GLY A 325 21.20 -21.45 -3.93
CA GLY A 325 21.10 -20.08 -3.40
C GLY A 325 20.72 -20.01 -1.92
N MET A 326 21.41 -20.77 -1.07
CA MET A 326 21.15 -20.79 0.38
C MET A 326 21.51 -19.46 1.05
N ALA A 327 20.73 -19.07 2.05
CA ALA A 327 20.95 -17.86 2.84
C ALA A 327 20.75 -18.12 4.33
N GLU A 328 21.25 -17.20 5.17
CA GLU A 328 20.94 -17.20 6.60
C GLU A 328 19.45 -16.90 6.81
N ILE A 329 18.78 -17.74 7.59
CA ILE A 329 17.37 -17.61 7.98
C ILE A 329 17.31 -16.85 9.30
N ILE A 330 16.80 -15.62 9.26
CA ILE A 330 16.70 -14.78 10.45
C ILE A 330 15.50 -15.17 11.30
N GLY A 331 15.77 -15.57 12.54
CA GLY A 331 14.76 -15.98 13.52
C GLY A 331 15.12 -17.32 14.13
N THR A 332 14.42 -17.71 15.19
CA THR A 332 14.56 -19.05 15.79
C THR A 332 13.25 -19.83 15.81
N ASN A 333 12.16 -19.19 15.39
CA ASN A 333 10.78 -19.68 15.45
C ASN A 333 10.63 -21.03 14.75
N ASP A 334 11.29 -21.22 13.61
CA ASP A 334 11.27 -22.47 12.85
C ASP A 334 12.33 -23.51 13.30
N ARG A 335 13.00 -23.33 14.44
CA ARG A 335 13.90 -24.35 15.00
C ARG A 335 13.10 -25.48 15.63
N PRO A 336 13.36 -26.75 15.27
CA PRO A 336 12.89 -27.89 16.05
C PRO A 336 13.72 -28.01 17.34
N ASN A 337 13.54 -27.05 18.25
CA ASN A 337 14.21 -26.99 19.54
C ASN A 337 13.41 -27.69 20.64
N THR A 338 14.10 -28.36 21.55
CA THR A 338 13.48 -29.16 22.61
C THR A 338 12.67 -28.36 23.64
N ASP A 339 12.87 -27.05 23.77
CA ASP A 339 12.09 -26.17 24.64
C ASP A 339 10.76 -25.69 24.05
N ARG A 340 10.48 -26.00 22.78
CA ARG A 340 9.23 -25.61 22.10
C ARG A 340 8.42 -26.79 21.59
N LEU A 341 9.13 -27.84 21.22
CA LEU A 341 8.54 -29.07 20.73
C LEU A 341 7.75 -29.77 21.83
N LEU A 342 6.60 -30.33 21.47
CA LEU A 342 5.73 -31.07 22.37
C LEU A 342 5.63 -32.54 21.93
N ALA A 343 5.44 -33.40 22.92
CA ALA A 343 4.99 -34.78 22.75
C ALA A 343 3.65 -34.97 23.49
N CYS A 344 2.76 -35.75 22.91
CA CYS A 344 1.55 -36.21 23.60
C CYS A 344 1.91 -37.47 24.40
N VAL A 345 1.98 -37.35 25.73
CA VAL A 345 2.34 -38.45 26.66
C VAL A 345 1.11 -38.87 27.44
N LEU A 346 0.92 -40.17 27.63
CA LEU A 346 -0.19 -40.74 28.37
C LEU A 346 -0.07 -40.39 29.87
N GLU A 347 -1.08 -39.71 30.40
CA GLU A 347 -1.21 -39.44 31.84
C GLU A 347 -2.58 -39.92 32.31
N GLY A 348 -2.60 -41.01 33.08
CA GLY A 348 -3.85 -41.67 33.46
C GLY A 348 -4.53 -42.31 32.25
N SER A 349 -5.70 -41.81 31.82
CA SER A 349 -6.44 -42.33 30.66
C SER A 349 -6.29 -41.49 29.39
N ASP A 350 -5.68 -40.30 29.49
CA ASP A 350 -5.68 -39.31 28.42
C ASP A 350 -4.25 -38.92 28.03
N TYR A 351 -4.05 -38.62 26.75
CA TYR A 351 -2.78 -38.06 26.27
C TYR A 351 -2.73 -36.55 26.53
N LYS A 352 -1.69 -36.09 27.22
CA LYS A 352 -1.46 -34.68 27.56
C LYS A 352 -0.21 -34.14 26.87
N PRO A 353 -0.20 -32.86 26.47
CA PRO A 353 0.98 -32.25 25.87
C PRO A 353 2.06 -32.02 26.94
N LYS A 354 3.27 -32.50 26.68
CA LYS A 354 4.48 -32.19 27.46
C LYS A 354 5.56 -31.60 26.57
N LEU A 355 6.31 -30.62 27.06
CA LEU A 355 7.51 -30.14 26.39
C LEU A 355 8.55 -31.25 26.31
N LEU A 356 9.24 -31.36 25.18
CA LEU A 356 10.29 -32.38 25.02
C LEU A 356 11.38 -32.21 26.09
N ASN A 357 11.73 -30.98 26.47
CA ASN A 357 12.66 -30.73 27.58
C ASN A 357 12.25 -31.38 28.91
N ASP A 358 10.94 -31.44 29.20
CA ASP A 358 10.43 -31.96 30.48
C ASP A 358 10.39 -33.49 30.48
N VAL A 359 10.46 -34.11 29.31
CA VAL A 359 10.42 -35.57 29.10
C VAL A 359 11.82 -36.15 28.89
N LEU A 360 12.69 -35.41 28.21
CA LEU A 360 14.06 -35.82 27.92
C LEU A 360 14.91 -35.82 29.20
N GLY A 361 15.43 -36.99 29.58
CA GLY A 361 16.26 -37.18 30.78
C GLY A 361 15.50 -37.62 32.04
N THR A 362 14.19 -37.89 31.92
CA THR A 362 13.38 -38.51 33.00
C THR A 362 13.26 -40.03 32.80
N SER A 363 12.54 -40.71 33.70
CA SER A 363 12.18 -42.14 33.53
C SER A 363 11.35 -42.44 32.28
N ASP A 364 10.74 -41.41 31.70
CA ASP A 364 9.81 -41.53 30.58
C ASP A 364 10.55 -41.60 29.23
N ALA A 365 11.86 -41.31 29.21
CA ALA A 365 12.72 -41.44 28.04
C ALA A 365 13.77 -42.54 28.25
N SER A 366 13.82 -43.51 27.33
CA SER A 366 14.79 -44.61 27.36
C SER A 366 15.71 -44.60 26.14
N VAL A 367 16.99 -44.89 26.32
CA VAL A 367 17.95 -44.99 25.22
C VAL A 367 17.75 -46.31 24.48
N ILE A 368 17.61 -46.26 23.16
CA ILE A 368 17.57 -47.46 22.32
C ILE A 368 19.03 -47.91 22.08
N PRO A 369 19.43 -49.13 22.48
CA PRO A 369 20.80 -49.60 22.31
C PRO A 369 21.18 -49.69 20.82
N ALA A 370 22.41 -49.31 20.48
CA ALA A 370 22.92 -49.43 19.11
C ALA A 370 22.93 -50.90 18.65
N THR A 371 22.20 -51.21 17.59
CA THR A 371 22.13 -52.52 16.92
C THR A 371 23.12 -52.60 15.76
N SER A 372 23.34 -53.79 15.17
CA SER A 372 24.17 -53.95 13.96
C SER A 372 23.58 -53.26 12.71
N GLU A 373 22.30 -52.87 12.75
CA GLU A 373 21.63 -52.08 11.71
C GLU A 373 21.61 -50.59 12.10
N PRO A 374 21.79 -49.67 11.12
CA PRO A 374 21.78 -48.23 11.36
C PRO A 374 20.40 -47.74 11.79
N GLN A 375 20.29 -47.21 13.00
CA GLN A 375 19.04 -46.70 13.57
C GLN A 375 18.75 -45.29 13.03
N VAL A 376 18.02 -45.19 11.91
CA VAL A 376 17.73 -43.89 11.27
C VAL A 376 16.33 -43.35 11.59
N ASN A 377 15.54 -44.08 12.35
CA ASN A 377 14.09 -43.88 12.50
C ASN A 377 13.64 -43.03 13.69
N GLY A 378 14.48 -42.07 14.09
CA GLY A 378 14.11 -41.02 15.04
C GLY A 378 13.73 -39.73 14.33
N TYR A 379 13.31 -38.71 15.07
CA TYR A 379 13.26 -37.34 14.56
C TYR A 379 14.32 -36.50 15.25
N ARG A 380 15.22 -35.88 14.48
CA ARG A 380 16.32 -35.07 15.01
C ARG A 380 15.79 -33.71 15.50
N VAL A 381 16.18 -33.35 16.72
CA VAL A 381 15.79 -32.12 17.43
C VAL A 381 17.04 -31.47 18.04
N VAL A 382 17.02 -30.17 18.25
CA VAL A 382 18.17 -29.43 18.78
C VAL A 382 17.96 -29.10 20.26
N ARG A 383 18.93 -29.43 21.12
CA ARG A 383 18.84 -29.14 22.55
C ARG A 383 18.88 -27.63 22.77
N HIS A 384 17.87 -27.11 23.44
CA HIS A 384 17.80 -25.73 23.88
C HIS A 384 16.95 -25.66 25.15
N GLU A 385 17.29 -24.77 26.09
CA GLU A 385 16.59 -24.61 27.36
C GLU A 385 16.08 -23.17 27.48
N GLY A 386 14.81 -22.98 27.88
CA GLY A 386 14.34 -21.63 28.19
C GLY A 386 12.84 -21.36 28.15
N ALA A 387 12.02 -22.16 27.47
CA ALA A 387 10.59 -21.87 27.31
C ALA A 387 9.68 -22.72 28.22
N LYS A 388 8.57 -22.10 28.65
CA LYS A 388 7.44 -22.74 29.32
C LYS A 388 6.21 -22.61 28.43
N LEU A 389 5.37 -23.63 28.43
CA LEU A 389 4.11 -23.61 27.71
C LEU A 389 3.09 -22.75 28.47
N SER A 390 2.42 -21.81 27.80
CA SER A 390 1.34 -21.01 28.40
C SER A 390 0.09 -21.85 28.66
N ASP A 391 -0.76 -21.42 29.60
CA ASP A 391 -2.02 -22.10 29.93
C ASP A 391 -2.96 -22.24 28.72
N ASP A 392 -3.10 -21.20 27.88
CA ASP A 392 -3.95 -21.23 26.68
C ASP A 392 -3.44 -22.24 25.63
N ALA A 393 -2.13 -22.24 25.38
CA ALA A 393 -1.51 -23.22 24.50
C ALA A 393 -1.62 -24.65 25.07
N TYR A 394 -1.45 -24.82 26.38
CA TYR A 394 -1.65 -26.12 27.03
C TYR A 394 -3.07 -26.65 26.84
N ALA A 395 -4.08 -25.79 27.00
CA ALA A 395 -5.48 -26.14 26.74
C ALA A 395 -5.70 -26.55 25.27
N THR A 396 -5.20 -25.74 24.33
CA THR A 396 -5.31 -26.01 22.88
C THR A 396 -4.65 -27.34 22.51
N TYR A 397 -3.43 -27.60 22.98
CA TYR A 397 -2.72 -28.85 22.69
C TYR A 397 -3.26 -30.04 23.47
N THR A 398 -4.00 -29.83 24.57
CA THR A 398 -4.74 -30.90 25.24
C THR A 398 -5.84 -31.44 24.34
N ASP A 399 -6.65 -30.55 23.76
CA ASP A 399 -7.68 -30.92 22.79
C ASP A 399 -7.05 -31.56 21.54
N THR A 400 -5.94 -30.99 21.06
CA THR A 400 -5.18 -31.52 19.93
C THR A 400 -4.69 -32.95 20.19
N CYS A 401 -4.06 -33.22 21.35
CA CYS A 401 -3.56 -34.55 21.70
C CYS A 401 -4.69 -35.59 21.81
N ALA A 402 -5.84 -35.20 22.36
CA ALA A 402 -7.02 -36.07 22.43
C ALA A 402 -7.58 -36.37 21.02
N LEU A 403 -7.59 -35.39 20.12
CA LEU A 403 -8.04 -35.60 18.75
C LEU A 403 -7.04 -36.44 17.94
N ILE A 404 -5.73 -36.21 18.10
CA ILE A 404 -4.68 -37.04 17.47
C ILE A 404 -4.79 -38.48 17.96
N SER A 405 -4.98 -38.74 19.25
CA SER A 405 -5.07 -40.11 19.76
C SER A 405 -6.25 -40.88 19.17
N SER A 406 -7.41 -40.23 19.00
CA SER A 406 -8.61 -40.83 18.40
C SER A 406 -8.52 -41.02 16.87
N THR A 407 -7.63 -40.28 16.20
CA THR A 407 -7.44 -40.31 14.74
C THR A 407 -6.07 -40.85 14.31
N LEU A 408 -5.28 -41.38 15.25
CA LEU A 408 -3.87 -41.70 15.04
C LEU A 408 -3.68 -42.70 13.91
N ASP A 409 -4.45 -43.80 13.92
CA ASP A 409 -4.37 -44.83 12.89
C ASP A 409 -4.56 -44.23 11.49
N MET A 410 -5.43 -43.23 11.37
CA MET A 410 -5.69 -42.54 10.11
C MET A 410 -4.56 -41.66 9.65
N ILE A 411 -3.96 -40.91 10.57
CA ILE A 411 -2.78 -40.10 10.26
C ILE A 411 -1.64 -41.01 9.77
N LEU A 412 -1.41 -42.13 10.47
CA LEU A 412 -0.34 -43.07 10.15
C LEU A 412 -0.60 -43.85 8.84
N ASP A 413 -1.83 -44.32 8.61
CA ASP A 413 -2.21 -45.01 7.38
C ASP A 413 -2.12 -44.08 6.17
N THR A 414 -2.51 -42.81 6.31
CA THR A 414 -2.40 -41.80 5.25
C THR A 414 -0.94 -41.54 4.89
N CYS A 415 -0.07 -41.36 5.89
CA CYS A 415 1.37 -41.25 5.67
C CYS A 415 1.92 -42.45 4.88
N ASN A 416 1.53 -43.68 5.24
CA ASN A 416 2.08 -44.90 4.65
C ASN A 416 1.52 -45.23 3.27
N THR A 417 0.20 -45.30 3.15
CA THR A 417 -0.47 -45.82 1.96
C THR A 417 -0.71 -44.75 0.90
N ALA A 418 -1.13 -43.55 1.30
CA ALA A 418 -1.46 -42.49 0.37
C ALA A 418 -0.23 -41.66 -0.02
N LEU A 419 0.62 -41.32 0.95
CA LEU A 419 1.72 -40.36 0.75
C LEU A 419 3.11 -41.00 0.52
N GLY A 420 3.24 -42.31 0.74
CA GLY A 420 4.47 -43.09 0.45
C GLY A 420 5.54 -43.08 1.54
N TYR A 421 5.22 -42.69 2.78
CA TYR A 421 6.15 -42.65 3.92
C TYR A 421 6.09 -43.91 4.77
N ASN A 422 7.23 -44.56 5.03
CA ASN A 422 7.26 -45.71 5.93
C ASN A 422 7.41 -45.28 7.41
N VAL A 423 6.31 -44.93 8.07
CA VAL A 423 6.32 -44.30 9.40
C VAL A 423 6.33 -45.27 10.60
N THR A 424 6.88 -44.81 11.73
CA THR A 424 6.80 -45.49 13.03
C THR A 424 5.38 -45.38 13.61
N ARG A 425 4.91 -46.44 14.30
CA ARG A 425 3.53 -46.50 14.81
C ARG A 425 3.39 -46.62 16.32
N ASN A 426 4.48 -46.91 17.03
CA ASN A 426 4.42 -47.28 18.44
C ASN A 426 4.52 -46.06 19.37
N ALA A 427 5.70 -45.46 19.46
CA ALA A 427 6.02 -44.39 20.39
C ALA A 427 7.00 -43.42 19.75
N LEU A 428 7.08 -42.21 20.29
CA LEU A 428 7.92 -41.15 19.72
C LEU A 428 9.39 -41.47 19.91
N ARG A 429 10.13 -41.41 18.81
CA ARG A 429 11.59 -41.59 18.76
C ARG A 429 12.24 -40.28 18.40
N VAL A 430 13.17 -39.80 19.22
CA VAL A 430 13.88 -38.54 18.99
C VAL A 430 15.38 -38.74 19.10
N VAL A 431 16.13 -37.93 18.35
CA VAL A 431 17.58 -37.79 18.46
C VAL A 431 17.87 -36.35 18.83
N VAL A 432 18.58 -36.14 19.94
CA VAL A 432 18.81 -34.80 20.47
C VAL A 432 20.24 -34.38 20.13
N ASP A 433 20.36 -33.34 19.31
CA ASP A 433 21.63 -32.68 19.02
C ASP A 433 21.95 -31.73 20.17
N GLY A 434 22.80 -32.19 21.08
CA GLY A 434 23.12 -31.41 22.28
C GLY A 434 23.90 -32.16 23.35
N GLU A 435 25.12 -32.57 23.02
CA GLU A 435 26.30 -32.54 23.89
C GLU A 435 27.47 -33.08 23.06
N ARG A 436 28.40 -32.22 22.62
CA ARG A 436 29.76 -32.66 22.30
C ARG A 436 30.45 -33.01 23.63
N ALA A 437 29.97 -34.06 24.32
CA ALA A 437 30.80 -34.76 25.27
C ALA A 437 31.88 -35.48 24.44
N PRO A 438 33.17 -35.41 24.81
CA PRO A 438 34.20 -36.16 24.09
C PRO A 438 33.86 -37.66 24.17
N GLY A 439 33.41 -38.24 23.06
CA GLY A 439 33.04 -39.66 22.95
C GLY A 439 31.57 -40.01 22.76
N SER A 440 30.63 -39.06 22.62
CA SER A 440 29.24 -39.35 22.22
C SER A 440 29.06 -39.24 20.70
N ASN A 441 28.58 -40.31 20.06
CA ASN A 441 28.17 -40.27 18.66
C ASN A 441 26.82 -39.55 18.54
N SER A 442 26.69 -38.63 17.57
CA SER A 442 25.54 -37.72 17.33
C SER A 442 24.21 -38.39 16.92
N ASP A 443 24.11 -39.72 17.07
CA ASP A 443 22.99 -40.54 16.55
C ASP A 443 22.36 -41.40 17.66
N THR A 444 22.52 -41.03 18.94
CA THR A 444 21.88 -41.75 20.05
C THR A 444 20.38 -41.50 20.06
N MET A 445 19.59 -42.56 19.84
CA MET A 445 18.13 -42.49 19.76
C MET A 445 17.48 -42.71 21.12
N GLN A 446 16.52 -41.85 21.45
CA GLN A 446 15.70 -41.96 22.66
C GLN A 446 14.26 -42.28 22.28
N LEU A 447 13.67 -43.26 22.98
CA LEU A 447 12.27 -43.62 22.91
C LEU A 447 11.53 -42.98 24.08
N ILE A 448 10.51 -42.17 23.78
CA ILE A 448 9.61 -41.61 24.79
C ILE A 448 8.50 -42.63 25.04
N ALA A 449 8.51 -43.27 26.21
CA ALA A 449 7.51 -44.25 26.60
C ALA A 449 6.10 -43.62 26.66
N ASP A 450 5.08 -44.44 26.39
CA ASP A 450 3.67 -44.07 26.50
C ASP A 450 3.31 -42.77 25.76
N SER A 451 3.96 -42.50 24.62
CA SER A 451 3.72 -41.31 23.81
C SER A 451 3.14 -41.66 22.43
N LEU A 452 2.39 -40.74 21.84
CA LEU A 452 2.00 -40.83 20.44
C LEU A 452 3.24 -40.64 19.54
N PRO A 453 3.38 -41.37 18.41
CA PRO A 453 4.55 -41.30 17.53
C PRO A 453 4.62 -40.00 16.68
N VAL A 454 4.12 -38.88 17.20
CA VAL A 454 4.00 -37.59 16.51
C VAL A 454 4.76 -36.52 17.30
N VAL A 455 5.69 -35.82 16.65
CA VAL A 455 6.32 -34.62 17.20
C VAL A 455 5.45 -33.42 16.84
N ILE A 456 5.07 -32.61 17.82
CA ILE A 456 4.37 -31.34 17.61
C ILE A 456 5.40 -30.20 17.65
N MET A 457 5.42 -29.35 16.62
CA MET A 457 6.33 -28.21 16.52
C MET A 457 5.52 -26.93 16.31
N PRO A 458 5.22 -26.19 17.40
CA PRO A 458 4.63 -24.87 17.31
C PRO A 458 5.51 -23.94 16.46
N TYR A 459 4.90 -23.07 15.65
CA TYR A 459 5.66 -22.12 14.81
C TYR A 459 6.35 -21.02 15.62
N TRP A 460 5.89 -20.73 16.84
CA TRP A 460 6.53 -19.82 17.79
C TRP A 460 6.15 -20.22 19.22
N ASP A 461 6.75 -19.57 20.21
CA ASP A 461 6.52 -19.86 21.63
C ASP A 461 5.02 -19.77 21.96
N SER A 462 4.43 -20.88 22.42
CA SER A 462 2.99 -20.99 22.75
C SER A 462 2.04 -20.68 21.58
N ALA A 463 2.46 -20.87 20.32
CA ALA A 463 1.58 -20.74 19.16
C ALA A 463 0.45 -21.80 19.21
N PRO A 464 -0.81 -21.45 18.86
CA PRO A 464 -1.87 -22.44 18.69
C PRO A 464 -1.74 -23.22 17.38
N PHE A 465 -0.92 -22.72 16.44
CA PHE A 465 -0.63 -23.38 15.16
C PHE A 465 0.71 -24.12 15.25
N ALA A 466 0.70 -25.36 14.77
CA ALA A 466 1.88 -26.21 14.73
C ALA A 466 2.03 -26.92 13.40
N ARG A 467 3.26 -27.38 13.18
CA ARG A 467 3.58 -28.44 12.23
C ARG A 467 3.86 -29.73 12.96
N TYR A 468 3.69 -30.84 12.26
CA TYR A 468 3.81 -32.16 12.86
C TYR A 468 4.74 -33.03 12.02
N ALA A 469 5.46 -33.93 12.68
CA ALA A 469 6.28 -34.93 12.02
C ALA A 469 6.08 -36.31 12.64
N VAL A 470 6.00 -37.32 11.78
CA VAL A 470 6.04 -38.73 12.17
C VAL A 470 7.35 -39.34 11.66
N PRO A 471 8.23 -39.85 12.55
CA PRO A 471 9.49 -40.47 12.15
C PRO A 471 9.27 -41.67 11.22
N GLY A 472 10.17 -41.87 10.25
CA GLY A 472 10.14 -42.97 9.30
C GLY A 472 11.19 -44.05 9.56
N TRP A 473 10.86 -45.33 9.33
CA TRP A 473 11.79 -46.47 9.42
C TRP A 473 12.99 -46.38 8.48
N ASP A 474 12.88 -45.59 7.42
CA ASP A 474 13.89 -45.39 6.38
C ASP A 474 14.69 -44.09 6.52
N GLY A 475 14.52 -43.38 7.63
CA GLY A 475 15.24 -42.14 7.91
C GLY A 475 14.57 -40.87 7.40
N SER A 476 13.53 -40.99 6.56
CA SER A 476 12.66 -39.87 6.20
C SER A 476 11.65 -39.59 7.33
N ALA A 477 10.80 -38.57 7.17
CA ALA A 477 9.71 -38.29 8.09
C ALA A 477 8.50 -37.77 7.33
N CYS A 478 7.30 -38.20 7.74
CA CYS A 478 6.05 -37.68 7.20
C CYS A 478 5.78 -36.31 7.84
N MET A 479 6.00 -35.25 7.06
CA MET A 479 5.73 -33.86 7.46
C MET A 479 4.29 -33.51 7.13
N LEU A 480 3.53 -33.03 8.12
CA LEU A 480 2.10 -32.76 7.96
C LEU A 480 1.62 -31.53 8.74
N ARG A 481 0.44 -31.04 8.37
CA ARG A 481 -0.33 -30.01 9.06
C ARG A 481 -1.67 -30.59 9.47
N LEU A 482 -2.11 -30.26 10.68
CA LEU A 482 -3.45 -30.58 11.15
C LEU A 482 -4.24 -29.27 11.23
N THR A 483 -5.38 -29.20 10.56
CA THR A 483 -6.20 -27.98 10.41
C THR A 483 -7.64 -28.22 10.85
N GLY A 484 -8.46 -27.16 10.82
CA GLY A 484 -9.83 -27.16 11.31
C GLY A 484 -9.92 -27.49 12.81
N LYS A 485 -10.61 -28.58 13.19
CA LYS A 485 -10.87 -28.92 14.60
C LYS A 485 -9.62 -29.22 15.44
N TYR A 486 -8.47 -29.48 14.83
CA TYR A 486 -7.20 -29.59 15.56
C TYR A 486 -6.66 -28.24 16.06
N ILE A 487 -7.05 -27.14 15.41
CA ILE A 487 -6.63 -25.78 15.77
C ILE A 487 -7.63 -25.17 16.76
N ASP A 488 -8.91 -25.34 16.48
CA ASP A 488 -10.00 -24.83 17.32
C ASP A 488 -11.12 -25.87 17.42
N SER A 489 -11.18 -26.53 18.56
CA SER A 489 -12.18 -27.56 18.87
C SER A 489 -13.61 -27.00 18.94
N THR A 490 -13.77 -25.68 19.08
CA THR A 490 -15.07 -25.01 19.21
C THR A 490 -15.73 -24.69 17.87
N GLN A 491 -15.00 -24.82 16.75
CA GLN A 491 -15.55 -24.60 15.42
C GLN A 491 -16.67 -25.60 15.10
N THR A 492 -17.88 -25.09 14.88
CA THR A 492 -19.06 -25.90 14.55
C THR A 492 -18.95 -26.55 13.18
N ASP A 493 -18.42 -25.81 12.20
CA ASP A 493 -18.33 -26.23 10.80
C ASP A 493 -16.93 -26.72 10.39
N GLY A 494 -15.97 -26.72 11.33
CA GLY A 494 -14.60 -27.15 11.08
C GLY A 494 -14.51 -28.66 10.83
N ILE A 495 -13.79 -29.07 9.78
CA ILE A 495 -13.46 -30.47 9.51
C ILE A 495 -12.07 -30.76 10.09
N PRO A 496 -11.85 -31.87 10.82
CA PRO A 496 -10.51 -32.28 11.20
C PRO A 496 -9.77 -32.79 9.97
N SER A 497 -8.84 -31.99 9.47
CA SER A 497 -8.13 -32.25 8.23
C SER A 497 -6.63 -32.40 8.44
N MET A 498 -6.01 -33.24 7.64
CA MET A 498 -4.57 -33.42 7.55
C MET A 498 -4.09 -33.00 6.16
N ILE A 499 -3.16 -32.05 6.10
CA ILE A 499 -2.53 -31.59 4.87
C ILE A 499 -1.08 -32.06 4.82
N ALA A 500 -0.66 -32.66 3.71
CA ALA A 500 0.70 -33.13 3.52
C ALA A 500 1.10 -33.15 2.03
N VAL A 501 2.39 -33.38 1.78
CA VAL A 501 2.96 -33.51 0.42
C VAL A 501 3.47 -34.94 0.23
N ASN A 502 3.23 -35.51 -0.96
CA ASN A 502 3.77 -36.82 -1.35
C ASN A 502 5.28 -36.88 -1.11
N ARG A 503 5.74 -38.02 -0.59
CA ARG A 503 7.16 -38.23 -0.28
C ARG A 503 8.07 -37.94 -1.47
N GLU A 504 7.77 -38.51 -2.63
CA GLU A 504 8.59 -38.37 -3.83
C GLU A 504 8.78 -36.89 -4.22
N VAL A 505 7.72 -36.09 -4.11
CA VAL A 505 7.74 -34.66 -4.42
C VAL A 505 8.59 -33.90 -3.40
N ARG A 506 8.34 -34.12 -2.10
CA ARG A 506 9.11 -33.48 -1.02
C ARG A 506 10.59 -33.77 -1.18
N GLU A 507 10.96 -35.04 -1.30
CA GLU A 507 12.36 -35.46 -1.37
C GLU A 507 13.04 -34.99 -2.66
N ALA A 508 12.36 -35.04 -3.81
CA ALA A 508 12.90 -34.53 -5.06
C ALA A 508 13.18 -33.02 -4.99
N LYS A 509 12.24 -32.24 -4.44
CA LYS A 509 12.40 -30.79 -4.29
C LYS A 509 13.51 -30.42 -3.32
N THR A 510 13.62 -31.12 -2.19
CA THR A 510 14.72 -30.92 -1.24
C THR A 510 16.09 -31.17 -1.91
N LYS A 511 16.23 -32.27 -2.67
CA LYS A 511 17.45 -32.61 -3.41
C LYS A 511 17.78 -31.58 -4.50
N GLU A 512 16.76 -31.16 -5.26
CA GLU A 512 16.86 -30.16 -6.31
C GLU A 512 17.36 -28.83 -5.75
N TRP A 513 16.71 -28.30 -4.71
CA TRP A 513 17.03 -26.98 -4.17
C TRP A 513 18.36 -26.95 -3.42
N LEU A 514 18.72 -28.01 -2.70
CA LEU A 514 20.04 -28.14 -2.06
C LEU A 514 21.15 -28.54 -3.05
N ASN A 515 20.83 -28.80 -4.32
CA ASN A 515 21.76 -29.28 -5.34
C ASN A 515 22.58 -30.51 -4.88
N SER A 516 21.89 -31.48 -4.27
CA SER A 516 22.50 -32.68 -3.67
C SER A 516 21.69 -33.92 -4.05
N PRO A 517 21.92 -34.51 -5.24
CA PRO A 517 21.17 -35.69 -5.69
C PRO A 517 21.47 -36.95 -4.86
N ASP A 518 22.69 -37.07 -4.34
CA ASP A 518 23.20 -38.24 -3.61
C ASP A 518 22.98 -38.18 -2.09
N GLY A 519 22.40 -37.09 -1.58
CA GLY A 519 22.14 -36.94 -0.15
C GLY A 519 21.13 -37.96 0.38
N LYS A 520 21.23 -38.23 1.70
CA LYS A 520 20.49 -39.32 2.36
C LYS A 520 19.63 -38.78 3.50
N TRP A 521 18.44 -39.35 3.65
CA TRP A 521 17.57 -39.05 4.79
C TRP A 521 18.00 -39.85 6.01
N ARG A 522 18.16 -39.15 7.14
CA ARG A 522 18.40 -39.77 8.46
C ARG A 522 17.69 -38.94 9.50
N HIS A 523 17.00 -39.61 10.41
CA HIS A 523 16.31 -38.99 11.53
C HIS A 523 15.33 -37.86 11.14
N GLY A 524 14.66 -38.01 9.99
CA GLY A 524 13.74 -37.01 9.43
C GLY A 524 14.41 -35.81 8.75
N TRP A 525 15.75 -35.75 8.73
CA TRP A 525 16.54 -34.68 8.14
C TRP A 525 17.31 -35.17 6.91
N PHE A 526 17.59 -34.26 5.98
CA PHE A 526 18.34 -34.56 4.78
C PHE A 526 19.82 -34.21 4.96
N HIS A 527 20.69 -35.20 4.84
CA HIS A 527 22.14 -35.06 5.01
C HIS A 527 22.83 -34.89 3.65
N VAL A 528 23.65 -33.84 3.54
CA VAL A 528 24.45 -33.52 2.33
C VAL A 528 25.91 -33.94 2.57
N GLY A 529 26.39 -34.97 1.86
CA GLY A 529 27.78 -35.45 1.93
C GLY A 529 27.97 -36.93 1.56
N ASN A 530 29.22 -37.42 1.65
CA ASN A 530 29.65 -38.76 1.24
C ASN A 530 29.85 -39.76 2.40
N GLY A 531 29.40 -39.47 3.62
CA GLY A 531 29.42 -40.40 4.76
C GLY A 531 30.53 -40.23 5.81
N ASP A 532 31.22 -39.08 5.89
CA ASP A 532 32.20 -38.76 6.94
C ASP A 532 31.78 -37.54 7.76
N GLU A 533 32.26 -37.41 9.01
CA GLU A 533 31.83 -36.53 10.14
C GLU A 533 31.60 -35.01 9.88
N SER A 534 31.71 -34.52 8.65
CA SER A 534 31.46 -33.13 8.24
C SER A 534 30.15 -32.92 7.44
N GLU A 535 29.17 -33.83 7.54
CA GLU A 535 27.87 -33.70 6.84
C GLU A 535 26.99 -32.62 7.47
N THR A 536 26.48 -31.70 6.64
CA THR A 536 25.45 -30.74 7.08
C THR A 536 24.07 -31.37 6.88
N SER A 537 23.25 -31.36 7.94
CA SER A 537 21.88 -31.85 7.90
C SER A 537 20.89 -30.69 7.77
N TYR A 538 19.81 -30.93 7.01
CA TYR A 538 18.76 -29.96 6.75
C TYR A 538 17.39 -30.54 7.12
N PHE A 539 16.69 -29.87 8.01
CA PHE A 539 15.26 -30.07 8.19
C PHE A 539 14.53 -29.53 6.96
N SER A 540 13.52 -30.24 6.47
CA SER A 540 12.80 -29.88 5.24
C SER A 540 11.29 -30.05 5.39
N ASP A 541 10.60 -28.93 5.35
CA ASP A 541 9.16 -28.77 5.52
C ASP A 541 8.61 -27.84 4.44
N VAL A 542 7.94 -28.43 3.46
CA VAL A 542 7.56 -27.73 2.22
C VAL A 542 6.13 -28.11 1.86
N ILE A 543 5.28 -27.10 1.70
CA ILE A 543 3.85 -27.25 1.44
C ILE A 543 3.33 -26.05 0.65
N SER A 544 2.40 -26.28 -0.26
CA SER A 544 1.68 -25.22 -0.96
C SER A 544 0.23 -25.64 -1.13
N THR A 545 -0.71 -24.82 -0.70
CA THR A 545 -2.13 -25.04 -0.88
C THR A 545 -2.68 -24.44 -2.17
N ASP A 546 -1.82 -23.75 -2.94
CA ASP A 546 -2.15 -23.24 -4.26
C ASP A 546 -2.08 -24.38 -5.29
N PRO A 547 -3.21 -24.78 -5.91
CA PRO A 547 -3.21 -25.83 -6.94
C PRO A 547 -2.42 -25.43 -8.21
N THR A 548 -2.16 -24.13 -8.39
CA THR A 548 -1.36 -23.58 -9.50
C THR A 548 0.08 -23.24 -9.09
N SER A 549 0.53 -23.75 -7.94
CA SER A 549 1.87 -23.49 -7.42
C SER A 549 2.96 -23.82 -8.43
N ILE A 550 3.75 -22.82 -8.81
CA ILE A 550 4.89 -22.99 -9.72
C ILE A 550 6.01 -23.84 -9.11
N ASP A 551 5.99 -24.05 -7.80
CA ASP A 551 7.01 -24.78 -7.07
C ASP A 551 6.84 -26.31 -7.22
N GLY A 552 5.75 -26.77 -7.86
CA GLY A 552 5.46 -28.18 -8.10
C GLY A 552 5.15 -28.96 -6.82
N LEU A 553 4.75 -28.27 -5.76
CA LEU A 553 4.36 -28.85 -4.48
C LEU A 553 2.89 -29.28 -4.55
N THR A 554 2.62 -30.49 -5.01
CA THR A 554 1.26 -31.05 -5.00
C THR A 554 0.87 -31.40 -3.56
N ARG A 555 0.13 -30.51 -2.89
CA ARG A 555 -0.52 -30.84 -1.62
C ARG A 555 -1.60 -31.89 -1.80
N ARG A 556 -1.88 -32.63 -0.74
CA ARG A 556 -3.07 -33.47 -0.59
C ARG A 556 -3.65 -33.24 0.79
N GLU A 557 -4.97 -33.28 0.87
CA GLU A 557 -5.72 -32.99 2.09
C GLU A 557 -6.71 -34.11 2.38
N PHE A 558 -6.76 -34.56 3.64
CA PHE A 558 -7.52 -35.73 4.05
C PHE A 558 -8.34 -35.42 5.29
N ASN A 559 -9.60 -35.84 5.29
CA ASN A 559 -10.42 -35.82 6.50
C ASN A 559 -10.01 -36.98 7.41
N THR A 560 -9.49 -36.66 8.60
CA THR A 560 -8.92 -37.67 9.50
C THR A 560 -9.97 -38.52 10.20
N LEU A 561 -11.24 -38.12 10.19
CA LEU A 561 -12.36 -38.91 10.71
C LEU A 561 -12.97 -39.82 9.64
N THR A 562 -13.30 -39.27 8.45
CA THR A 562 -14.00 -40.04 7.40
C THR A 562 -13.07 -40.88 6.54
N LYS A 563 -11.75 -40.64 6.61
CA LYS A 563 -10.71 -41.34 5.83
C LYS A 563 -10.70 -40.99 4.34
N GLU A 564 -11.45 -39.96 3.95
CA GLU A 564 -11.58 -39.56 2.56
C GLU A 564 -10.59 -38.45 2.23
N GLU A 565 -10.00 -38.54 1.04
CA GLU A 565 -9.25 -37.44 0.46
C GLU A 565 -10.22 -36.37 -0.04
N LEU A 566 -9.93 -35.11 0.30
CA LEU A 566 -10.74 -33.98 -0.10
C LEU A 566 -10.28 -33.50 -1.49
N ASP A 567 -11.24 -33.35 -2.41
CA ASP A 567 -10.97 -32.83 -3.74
C ASP A 567 -10.91 -31.30 -3.73
N CYS A 568 -9.75 -30.78 -3.35
CA CYS A 568 -9.50 -29.34 -3.29
C CYS A 568 -9.26 -28.71 -4.67
N ILE A 569 -9.20 -29.50 -5.75
CA ILE A 569 -8.93 -29.01 -7.11
C ILE A 569 -10.25 -28.67 -7.79
N ASP A 570 -11.18 -29.61 -7.83
CA ASP A 570 -12.48 -29.40 -8.47
C ASP A 570 -13.50 -28.75 -7.51
N ASN A 571 -13.28 -28.84 -6.19
CA ASN A 571 -14.15 -28.26 -5.18
C ASN A 571 -13.37 -27.53 -4.07
N SER A 572 -12.75 -26.41 -4.44
CA SER A 572 -11.87 -25.63 -3.56
C SER A 572 -12.51 -25.21 -2.24
N ASP A 573 -13.83 -24.98 -2.22
CA ASP A 573 -14.55 -24.48 -1.05
C ASP A 573 -14.56 -25.46 0.13
N ILE A 574 -14.42 -26.77 -0.13
CA ILE A 574 -14.37 -27.82 0.90
C ILE A 574 -13.07 -27.74 1.72
N CYS A 575 -11.99 -27.25 1.12
CA CYS A 575 -10.64 -27.22 1.71
C CYS A 575 -10.21 -25.81 2.15
N LEU A 576 -11.14 -24.86 2.16
CA LEU A 576 -10.89 -23.53 2.72
C LEU A 576 -10.96 -23.62 4.23
N ASP A 577 -9.99 -23.01 4.91
CA ASP A 577 -10.06 -22.87 6.36
C ASP A 577 -11.32 -22.07 6.75
N ALA A 578 -11.87 -22.39 7.92
CA ALA A 578 -12.99 -21.66 8.48
C ALA A 578 -12.61 -20.18 8.65
N SER A 579 -13.52 -19.29 8.28
CA SER A 579 -13.29 -17.85 8.43
C SER A 579 -13.22 -17.45 9.89
N ILE A 580 -12.24 -16.64 10.25
CA ILE A 580 -12.18 -15.98 11.56
C ILE A 580 -13.05 -14.73 11.50
N MET A 581 -14.10 -14.69 12.32
CA MET A 581 -15.02 -13.56 12.40
C MET A 581 -14.68 -12.68 13.60
N GLN A 582 -14.52 -11.38 13.36
CA GLN A 582 -14.39 -10.34 14.38
C GLN A 582 -15.57 -9.37 14.26
N THR A 583 -16.06 -8.87 15.39
CA THR A 583 -17.20 -7.94 15.43
C THR A 583 -16.84 -6.67 16.18
N TRP A 584 -17.40 -5.54 15.75
CA TRP A 584 -17.34 -4.28 16.48
C TRP A 584 -18.75 -3.75 16.71
N GLY A 585 -19.22 -3.92 17.94
CA GLY A 585 -20.62 -3.84 18.31
C GLY A 585 -21.49 -4.78 17.47
N ASP A 586 -22.74 -4.40 17.30
CA ASP A 586 -23.73 -5.03 16.41
C ASP A 586 -23.66 -4.48 14.97
N LYS A 587 -22.90 -3.40 14.76
CA LYS A 587 -22.88 -2.63 13.51
C LYS A 587 -21.82 -3.08 12.51
N PHE A 588 -20.70 -3.64 12.94
CA PHE A 588 -19.62 -4.02 12.02
C PHE A 588 -19.14 -5.44 12.28
N SER A 589 -18.83 -6.14 11.19
CA SER A 589 -18.10 -7.41 11.25
C SER A 589 -16.99 -7.43 10.21
N SER A 590 -15.90 -8.11 10.53
CA SER A 590 -14.83 -8.43 9.61
C SER A 590 -14.63 -9.93 9.65
N GLU A 591 -14.68 -10.54 8.49
CA GLU A 591 -14.49 -11.96 8.26
C GLU A 591 -13.18 -12.13 7.48
N GLU A 592 -12.26 -12.94 7.99
CA GLU A 592 -10.99 -13.23 7.33
C GLU A 592 -10.86 -14.72 7.09
N GLN A 593 -10.65 -15.09 5.83
CA GLN A 593 -10.51 -16.47 5.39
C GLN A 593 -9.17 -16.64 4.69
N GLU A 594 -8.39 -17.65 5.07
CA GLU A 594 -7.17 -18.01 4.34
C GLU A 594 -7.54 -18.79 3.07
N LEU A 595 -7.16 -18.26 1.90
CA LEU A 595 -7.45 -18.88 0.61
C LEU A 595 -6.32 -19.84 0.21
N HIS A 596 -5.07 -19.35 0.28
CA HIS A 596 -3.89 -20.11 -0.13
C HIS A 596 -2.70 -19.76 0.76
N ILE A 597 -1.88 -20.76 1.06
CA ILE A 597 -0.65 -20.67 1.83
C ILE A 597 0.44 -21.47 1.09
N SER A 598 1.64 -20.95 1.04
CA SER A 598 2.84 -21.64 0.56
C SER A 598 3.93 -21.42 1.58
N SER A 599 4.40 -22.49 2.19
CA SER A 599 5.42 -22.48 3.23
C SER A 599 6.52 -23.44 2.85
N ILE A 600 7.74 -22.92 2.68
CA ILE A 600 8.94 -23.66 2.30
C ILE A 600 10.03 -23.32 3.29
N THR A 601 10.37 -24.29 4.12
CA THR A 601 11.44 -24.17 5.12
C THR A 601 12.39 -25.35 4.96
N ILE A 602 13.59 -25.06 4.46
CA ILE A 602 14.71 -26.02 4.42
C ILE A 602 15.87 -25.39 5.17
N ALA A 603 16.17 -25.86 6.38
CA ALA A 603 17.08 -25.17 7.27
C ALA A 603 18.05 -26.14 7.96
N SER A 604 19.32 -25.75 8.06
CA SER A 604 20.28 -26.43 8.92
C SER A 604 20.08 -26.08 10.40
N ALA A 605 20.74 -26.81 11.30
CA ALA A 605 20.78 -26.50 12.72
C ALA A 605 21.31 -25.06 12.99
N GLU A 606 22.22 -24.58 12.13
CA GLU A 606 22.78 -23.23 12.18
C GLU A 606 21.89 -22.17 11.51
N HIS A 607 20.69 -22.53 11.03
CA HIS A 607 19.76 -21.62 10.34
C HIS A 607 20.28 -21.08 9.01
N PHE A 608 20.91 -21.95 8.25
CA PHE A 608 21.29 -21.66 6.88
C PHE A 608 20.48 -22.53 5.92
N GLY A 609 19.90 -21.95 4.88
CA GLY A 609 19.09 -22.68 3.89
C GLY A 609 18.07 -21.80 3.15
N PHE A 610 16.86 -22.32 2.97
CA PHE A 610 15.75 -21.69 2.27
C PHE A 610 14.57 -21.44 3.22
N PHE A 611 14.02 -20.22 3.15
CA PHE A 611 12.81 -19.87 3.88
C PHE A 611 11.93 -18.99 3.00
N PHE A 612 10.73 -19.45 2.72
CA PHE A 612 9.69 -18.71 2.00
C PHE A 612 8.33 -19.00 2.61
N TYR A 613 7.59 -17.94 2.92
CA TYR A 613 6.20 -18.04 3.34
C TYR A 613 5.39 -17.05 2.54
N SER A 614 4.29 -17.50 1.94
CA SER A 614 3.32 -16.67 1.26
C SER A 614 1.93 -17.10 1.65
N SER A 615 1.06 -16.17 2.03
CA SER A 615 -0.36 -16.44 2.26
C SER A 615 -1.24 -15.40 1.57
N ILE A 616 -2.41 -15.84 1.10
CA ILE A 616 -3.44 -15.01 0.49
C ILE A 616 -4.70 -15.16 1.34
N HIS A 617 -5.20 -14.04 1.86
CA HIS A 617 -6.42 -14.00 2.66
C HIS A 617 -7.50 -13.21 1.95
N LEU A 618 -8.74 -13.70 2.01
CA LEU A 618 -9.94 -12.96 1.66
C LEU A 618 -10.47 -12.30 2.94
N ARG A 619 -10.50 -10.97 2.97
CA ARG A 619 -11.11 -10.24 4.07
C ARG A 619 -12.40 -9.58 3.60
N THR A 620 -13.51 -9.90 4.25
CA THR A 620 -14.84 -9.34 3.99
C THR A 620 -15.27 -8.52 5.20
N VAL A 621 -15.39 -7.20 5.01
CA VAL A 621 -15.87 -6.28 6.05
C VAL A 621 -17.32 -5.94 5.75
N ARG A 622 -18.22 -6.12 6.72
CA ARG A 622 -19.65 -5.84 6.60
C ARG A 622 -20.08 -4.78 7.62
N ALA A 623 -20.97 -3.90 7.21
CA ALA A 623 -21.64 -2.93 8.07
C ALA A 623 -23.16 -3.14 8.01
N ASN A 624 -23.80 -3.21 9.17
CA ASN A 624 -25.24 -3.32 9.29
C ASN A 624 -25.87 -1.92 9.25
N TYR A 625 -26.77 -1.69 8.29
CA TYR A 625 -27.47 -0.42 8.12
C TYR A 625 -28.78 -0.44 8.92
N ASP A 626 -28.81 0.32 10.00
CA ASP A 626 -29.98 0.51 10.85
C ASP A 626 -30.72 1.82 10.54
N TRP A 627 -31.81 2.07 11.26
CA TRP A 627 -32.62 3.29 11.12
C TRP A 627 -31.82 4.57 11.46
N GLU A 628 -30.85 4.48 12.37
CA GLU A 628 -29.96 5.60 12.72
C GLU A 628 -29.10 6.01 11.53
N THR A 629 -28.51 5.02 10.85
CA THR A 629 -27.70 5.22 9.64
C THR A 629 -28.55 5.79 8.50
N LEU A 630 -29.80 5.35 8.35
CA LEU A 630 -30.73 5.90 7.36
C LEU A 630 -31.02 7.38 7.62
N ILE A 631 -31.36 7.76 8.86
CA ILE A 631 -31.60 9.16 9.23
C ILE A 631 -30.37 10.01 8.95
N ALA A 632 -29.18 9.53 9.33
CA ALA A 632 -27.92 10.24 9.12
C ALA A 632 -27.65 10.51 7.63
N ASN A 633 -27.74 9.45 6.81
CA ASN A 633 -27.51 9.53 5.37
C ASN A 633 -28.51 10.45 4.65
N VAL A 634 -29.80 10.37 5.00
CA VAL A 634 -30.85 11.22 4.41
C VAL A 634 -30.64 12.68 4.80
N SER A 635 -30.32 12.96 6.07
CA SER A 635 -30.04 14.32 6.56
C SER A 635 -28.83 14.93 5.85
N LEU A 636 -27.74 14.15 5.71
CA LEU A 636 -26.55 14.56 4.99
C LEU A 636 -26.81 14.76 3.50
N GLY A 637 -27.53 13.84 2.86
CA GLY A 637 -27.90 13.92 1.45
C GLY A 637 -28.69 15.19 1.13
N MET A 638 -29.69 15.53 1.95
CA MET A 638 -30.46 16.78 1.80
C MET A 638 -29.58 18.03 1.95
N LEU A 639 -28.63 18.02 2.89
CA LEU A 639 -27.67 19.12 3.04
C LEU A 639 -26.77 19.26 1.80
N LEU A 640 -26.22 18.15 1.29
CA LEU A 640 -25.34 18.14 0.12
C LEU A 640 -26.07 18.62 -1.13
N VAL A 641 -27.31 18.17 -1.36
CA VAL A 641 -28.15 18.64 -2.47
C VAL A 641 -28.32 20.16 -2.39
N ARG A 642 -28.69 20.68 -1.22
CA ARG A 642 -28.84 22.13 -1.01
C ARG A 642 -27.53 22.89 -1.24
N TRP A 643 -26.40 22.31 -0.84
CA TRP A 643 -25.08 22.90 -1.07
C TRP A 643 -24.71 22.95 -2.56
N ILE A 644 -24.99 21.88 -3.31
CA ILE A 644 -24.78 21.83 -4.77
C ILE A 644 -25.64 22.89 -5.46
N ILE A 645 -26.91 23.01 -5.08
CA ILE A 645 -27.82 24.00 -5.68
C ILE A 645 -27.34 25.44 -5.39
N ALA A 646 -26.86 25.70 -4.18
CA ALA A 646 -26.24 26.98 -3.82
C ALA A 646 -24.98 27.29 -4.64
N MET A 647 -24.15 26.29 -4.91
CA MET A 647 -22.99 26.42 -5.79
C MET A 647 -23.39 26.71 -7.24
N VAL A 648 -24.34 25.94 -7.77
CA VAL A 648 -24.85 26.10 -9.13
C VAL A 648 -25.46 27.49 -9.33
N SER A 649 -26.21 28.01 -8.35
CA SER A 649 -26.80 29.34 -8.45
C SER A 649 -25.74 30.45 -8.47
N LEU A 650 -24.72 30.37 -7.61
CA LEU A 650 -23.58 31.31 -7.60
C LEU A 650 -22.79 31.28 -8.92
N HIS A 651 -22.45 30.08 -9.40
CA HIS A 651 -21.67 29.93 -10.63
C HIS A 651 -22.45 30.33 -11.87
N ARG A 652 -23.77 30.06 -11.92
CA ARG A 652 -24.62 30.57 -13.02
C ARG A 652 -24.71 32.09 -13.03
N GLY A 653 -24.84 32.72 -11.87
CA GLY A 653 -24.80 34.18 -11.75
C GLY A 653 -23.52 34.79 -12.32
N PHE A 654 -22.38 34.17 -12.02
CA PHE A 654 -21.09 34.54 -12.58
C PHE A 654 -21.02 34.32 -14.10
N LEU A 655 -21.44 33.14 -14.59
CA LEU A 655 -21.42 32.81 -16.02
C LEU A 655 -22.33 33.72 -16.86
N GLN A 656 -23.42 34.23 -16.27
CA GLN A 656 -24.31 35.21 -16.89
C GLN A 656 -23.78 36.66 -16.80
N GLY A 657 -22.65 36.89 -16.13
CA GLY A 657 -22.04 38.21 -15.97
C GLY A 657 -22.72 39.09 -14.92
N HIS A 658 -23.58 38.53 -14.06
CA HIS A 658 -24.31 39.29 -13.05
C HIS A 658 -23.57 39.40 -11.70
N SER A 659 -22.64 38.50 -11.40
CA SER A 659 -21.90 38.52 -10.12
C SER A 659 -20.42 38.14 -10.28
N GLU A 660 -19.64 38.38 -9.23
CA GLU A 660 -18.28 37.85 -9.12
C GLU A 660 -18.28 36.32 -8.88
N TRP A 661 -17.11 35.70 -9.07
CA TRP A 661 -16.93 34.28 -8.81
C TRP A 661 -16.73 33.98 -7.33
N PHE A 662 -17.45 32.99 -6.80
CA PHE A 662 -17.34 32.53 -5.42
C PHE A 662 -16.98 31.03 -5.38
N ILE A 663 -16.09 30.65 -4.47
CA ILE A 663 -15.70 29.25 -4.21
C ILE A 663 -16.87 28.44 -3.63
N GLY A 664 -17.79 29.12 -2.92
CA GLY A 664 -19.00 28.57 -2.28
C GLY A 664 -18.76 27.40 -1.33
N GLY A 665 -17.98 27.66 -0.27
CA GLY A 665 -17.86 26.75 0.87
C GLY A 665 -19.16 26.58 1.67
N LEU A 666 -19.09 25.87 2.81
CA LEU A 666 -20.19 25.66 3.76
C LEU A 666 -20.92 26.95 4.18
N GLY A 667 -20.23 28.10 4.13
CA GLY A 667 -20.82 29.39 4.43
C GLY A 667 -22.08 29.70 3.62
N CYS A 668 -22.23 29.19 2.39
CA CYS A 668 -23.43 29.42 1.59
C CYS A 668 -24.67 28.65 2.08
N VAL A 669 -24.50 27.56 2.84
CA VAL A 669 -25.60 26.80 3.46
C VAL A 669 -25.74 27.03 4.97
N ALA A 670 -24.91 27.91 5.54
CA ALA A 670 -24.88 28.21 6.97
C ALA A 670 -26.21 28.76 7.53
N GLY A 671 -27.04 29.38 6.67
CA GLY A 671 -28.37 29.86 7.02
C GLY A 671 -29.46 28.76 7.03
N SER A 672 -29.19 27.59 6.46
CA SER A 672 -30.19 26.54 6.27
C SER A 672 -30.57 25.80 7.57
N ARG A 673 -31.82 25.36 7.67
CA ARG A 673 -32.27 24.54 8.82
C ARG A 673 -31.56 23.19 8.86
N SER A 674 -31.34 22.56 7.70
CA SER A 674 -30.64 21.27 7.58
C SER A 674 -29.21 21.33 8.14
N PHE A 675 -28.48 22.43 7.89
CA PHE A 675 -27.15 22.59 8.46
C PHE A 675 -27.18 22.89 9.96
N ASN A 676 -28.06 23.77 10.44
CA ASN A 676 -28.12 24.13 11.87
C ASN A 676 -28.66 23.01 12.77
N MET A 677 -29.52 22.13 12.24
CA MET A 677 -30.08 21.00 13.00
C MET A 677 -29.22 19.74 12.93
N LEU A 678 -28.13 19.75 12.13
CA LEU A 678 -27.25 18.60 11.95
C LEU A 678 -26.75 17.97 13.27
N PRO A 679 -26.35 18.74 14.30
CA PRO A 679 -25.90 18.18 15.58
C PRO A 679 -27.01 17.42 16.31
N ILE A 680 -28.28 17.74 16.05
CA ILE A 680 -29.45 17.07 16.65
C ILE A 680 -29.84 15.84 15.81
N THR A 681 -29.90 15.99 14.49
CA THR A 681 -30.30 14.89 13.59
C THR A 681 -29.29 13.75 13.58
N LEU A 682 -28.01 14.04 13.84
CA LEU A 682 -26.93 13.03 13.90
C LEU A 682 -26.63 12.50 15.31
N LEU A 683 -27.36 12.93 16.36
CA LEU A 683 -27.17 12.41 17.72
C LEU A 683 -27.17 10.87 17.81
N PRO A 684 -28.09 10.14 17.15
CA PRO A 684 -28.12 8.67 17.24
C PRO A 684 -26.85 8.04 16.66
N HIS A 685 -26.30 8.61 15.59
CA HIS A 685 -25.13 8.08 14.88
C HIS A 685 -23.79 8.58 15.45
N LEU A 686 -23.82 9.50 16.42
CA LEU A 686 -22.64 10.25 16.85
C LEU A 686 -21.55 9.37 17.51
N LYS A 687 -21.91 8.24 18.13
CA LYS A 687 -20.93 7.28 18.66
C LYS A 687 -20.00 6.74 17.56
N VAL A 688 -20.57 6.33 16.42
CA VAL A 688 -19.81 5.80 15.28
C VAL A 688 -18.97 6.89 14.64
N VAL A 689 -19.52 8.11 14.53
CA VAL A 689 -18.83 9.29 14.02
C VAL A 689 -17.58 9.62 14.86
N ILE A 690 -17.71 9.67 16.18
CA ILE A 690 -16.60 9.94 17.09
C ILE A 690 -15.60 8.78 17.10
N ALA A 691 -16.06 7.54 17.09
CA ALA A 691 -15.20 6.36 16.99
C ALA A 691 -14.37 6.37 15.69
N SER A 692 -14.97 6.79 14.57
CA SER A 692 -14.28 6.93 13.27
C SER A 692 -13.18 7.99 13.32
N PHE A 693 -13.41 9.11 14.01
CA PHE A 693 -12.38 10.13 14.24
C PHE A 693 -11.20 9.59 15.07
N TRP A 694 -11.48 8.90 16.18
CA TRP A 694 -10.44 8.35 17.04
C TRP A 694 -9.65 7.21 16.39
N THR A 695 -10.30 6.35 15.61
CA THR A 695 -9.63 5.24 14.92
C THR A 695 -8.81 5.66 13.68
N ALA A 696 -9.02 6.88 13.15
CA ALA A 696 -8.34 7.33 11.94
C ALA A 696 -6.81 7.39 12.11
N GLY A 697 -6.06 6.62 11.33
CA GLY A 697 -4.58 6.64 11.34
C GLY A 697 -3.92 5.53 12.14
N CYS A 698 -4.70 4.68 12.83
CA CYS A 698 -4.22 3.47 13.48
C CYS A 698 -4.57 2.24 12.64
N TYR A 699 -3.64 1.28 12.56
CA TYR A 699 -3.90 -0.06 12.02
C TYR A 699 -4.04 -1.03 13.21
N PHE A 700 -5.26 -1.50 13.46
CA PHE A 700 -5.59 -2.29 14.64
C PHE A 700 -5.53 -3.80 14.40
N GLU A 701 -5.16 -4.55 15.44
CA GLU A 701 -5.41 -5.98 15.59
C GLU A 701 -6.49 -6.22 16.65
N GLY A 702 -7.37 -7.20 16.43
CA GLY A 702 -8.51 -7.51 17.31
C GLY A 702 -9.79 -6.78 16.90
N ASP A 703 -10.77 -6.68 17.81
CA ASP A 703 -12.12 -6.18 17.52
C ASP A 703 -12.16 -4.83 16.76
N GLN A 704 -11.25 -3.89 17.08
CA GLN A 704 -11.18 -2.57 16.43
C GLN A 704 -10.78 -2.63 14.95
N ALA A 705 -10.26 -3.76 14.48
CA ALA A 705 -9.98 -3.98 13.06
C ALA A 705 -11.26 -3.86 12.22
N ALA A 706 -12.40 -4.37 12.70
CA ALA A 706 -13.66 -4.33 11.95
C ALA A 706 -14.12 -2.88 11.65
N LEU A 707 -13.99 -1.97 12.62
CA LEU A 707 -14.27 -0.54 12.41
C LEU A 707 -13.21 0.13 11.53
N SER A 708 -11.94 -0.04 11.85
CA SER A 708 -10.85 0.68 11.17
C SER A 708 -10.68 0.28 9.69
N GLU A 709 -11.03 -0.96 9.33
CA GLU A 709 -10.99 -1.46 7.95
C GLU A 709 -12.25 -1.10 7.15
N SER A 710 -13.35 -0.73 7.81
CA SER A 710 -14.61 -0.25 7.20
C SER A 710 -14.48 1.15 6.58
N TRP A 711 -13.62 1.31 5.57
CA TRP A 711 -13.28 2.61 4.98
C TRP A 711 -14.48 3.42 4.47
N PHE A 712 -15.50 2.74 3.94
CA PHE A 712 -16.73 3.38 3.42
C PHE A 712 -17.56 4.02 4.55
N THR A 713 -17.50 3.45 5.76
CA THR A 713 -18.14 4.03 6.95
C THR A 713 -17.23 5.06 7.61
N VAL A 714 -15.92 4.80 7.71
CA VAL A 714 -14.98 5.73 8.36
C VAL A 714 -14.90 7.05 7.60
N TYR A 715 -14.80 7.07 6.27
CA TYR A 715 -14.74 8.33 5.52
C TYR A 715 -16.04 9.14 5.61
N LEU A 716 -17.19 8.45 5.63
CA LEU A 716 -18.47 9.10 5.86
C LEU A 716 -18.55 9.67 7.28
N GLY A 717 -18.14 8.90 8.28
CA GLY A 717 -18.05 9.33 9.67
C GLY A 717 -17.11 10.52 9.87
N LEU A 718 -15.96 10.57 9.18
CA LEU A 718 -15.05 11.72 9.21
C LEU A 718 -15.68 12.97 8.58
N ALA A 719 -16.42 12.82 7.48
CA ALA A 719 -17.16 13.93 6.87
C ALA A 719 -18.28 14.43 7.78
N GLU A 720 -19.07 13.52 8.37
CA GLU A 720 -20.11 13.82 9.36
C GLU A 720 -19.52 14.53 10.58
N PHE A 721 -18.40 14.05 11.10
CA PHE A 721 -17.68 14.68 12.21
C PHE A 721 -17.33 16.14 11.89
N CYS A 722 -16.70 16.39 10.73
CA CYS A 722 -16.36 17.75 10.31
C CYS A 722 -17.61 18.62 10.12
N LEU A 723 -18.69 18.09 9.55
CA LEU A 723 -19.93 18.84 9.34
C LEU A 723 -20.67 19.18 10.64
N VAL A 724 -20.74 18.25 11.59
CA VAL A 724 -21.28 18.51 12.94
C VAL A 724 -20.45 19.57 13.64
N TYR A 725 -19.12 19.44 13.59
CA TYR A 725 -18.19 20.41 14.16
C TYR A 725 -18.40 21.82 13.58
N TYR A 726 -18.50 21.95 12.25
CA TYR A 726 -18.74 23.25 11.60
C TYR A 726 -20.15 23.78 11.81
N SER A 727 -21.15 22.92 11.96
CA SER A 727 -22.50 23.32 12.34
C SER A 727 -22.55 23.90 13.76
N LEU A 728 -21.88 23.26 14.74
CA LEU A 728 -21.72 23.82 16.08
C LEU A 728 -20.96 25.15 16.07
N LEU A 729 -19.88 25.24 15.28
CA LEU A 729 -19.12 26.47 15.12
C LEU A 729 -19.96 27.61 14.50
N ASN A 730 -20.87 27.28 13.57
CA ASN A 730 -21.83 28.21 13.00
C ASN A 730 -22.85 28.71 14.03
N ILE A 731 -23.40 27.81 14.86
CA ILE A 731 -24.32 28.18 15.94
C ILE A 731 -23.61 29.09 16.94
N PHE A 732 -22.40 28.72 17.37
CA PHE A 732 -21.60 29.49 18.31
C PHE A 732 -21.23 30.87 17.76
N SER A 733 -20.82 30.97 16.49
CA SER A 733 -20.54 32.26 15.85
C SER A 733 -21.79 33.14 15.71
N LYS A 734 -22.98 32.56 15.46
CA LYS A 734 -24.25 33.31 15.50
C LYS A 734 -24.57 33.83 16.90
N VAL A 735 -24.44 33.00 17.94
CA VAL A 735 -24.68 33.38 19.34
C VAL A 735 -23.74 34.49 19.79
N THR A 736 -22.46 34.38 19.43
CA THR A 736 -21.43 35.38 19.75
C THR A 736 -21.44 36.60 18.81
N ARG A 737 -22.36 36.65 17.84
CA ARG A 737 -22.46 37.69 16.80
C ARG A 737 -21.12 37.95 16.10
N ARG A 738 -20.43 36.87 15.74
CA ARG A 738 -19.16 36.88 15.02
C ARG A 738 -19.34 36.30 13.63
N ARG A 739 -18.46 36.72 12.72
CA ARG A 739 -18.44 36.24 11.34
C ARG A 739 -17.10 35.59 11.03
N ILE A 740 -17.13 34.34 10.60
CA ILE A 740 -15.91 33.53 10.46
C ILE A 740 -15.82 32.84 9.10
N THR A 741 -14.61 32.56 8.65
CA THR A 741 -14.36 31.79 7.44
C THR A 741 -14.45 30.28 7.69
N ASP A 742 -14.87 29.56 6.67
CA ASP A 742 -14.97 28.11 6.57
C ASP A 742 -13.83 27.48 5.75
N MET A 743 -12.79 28.25 5.43
CA MET A 743 -11.65 27.85 4.57
C MET A 743 -10.92 26.57 5.05
N PHE A 744 -10.87 26.32 6.35
CA PHE A 744 -10.17 25.16 6.91
C PHE A 744 -10.97 23.84 6.87
N PHE A 745 -12.23 23.86 6.43
CA PHE A 745 -13.08 22.67 6.38
C PHE A 745 -12.48 21.60 5.46
N THR A 746 -12.23 21.96 4.20
CA THR A 746 -11.71 21.02 3.20
C THR A 746 -10.32 20.49 3.55
N PRO A 747 -9.33 21.32 3.94
CA PRO A 747 -8.02 20.81 4.38
C PRO A 747 -8.11 19.87 5.58
N THR A 748 -8.96 20.17 6.57
CA THR A 748 -9.13 19.33 7.76
C THR A 748 -9.68 17.96 7.39
N LEU A 749 -10.76 17.91 6.60
CA LEU A 749 -11.35 16.65 6.14
C LEU A 749 -10.35 15.82 5.32
N VAL A 750 -9.64 16.46 4.38
CA VAL A 750 -8.63 15.79 3.54
C VAL A 750 -7.50 15.20 4.40
N LEU A 751 -7.00 15.94 5.40
CA LEU A 751 -5.94 15.46 6.28
C LEU A 751 -6.38 14.28 7.14
N LEU A 752 -7.61 14.29 7.67
CA LEU A 752 -8.17 13.14 8.39
C LEU A 752 -8.32 11.90 7.48
N CYS A 753 -8.80 12.08 6.26
CA CYS A 753 -8.88 11.00 5.28
C CYS A 753 -7.49 10.45 4.89
N ILE A 754 -6.49 11.33 4.74
CA ILE A 754 -5.09 10.94 4.48
C ILE A 754 -4.53 10.15 5.66
N LEU A 755 -4.78 10.56 6.91
CA LEU A 755 -4.36 9.81 8.09
C LEU A 755 -4.89 8.38 8.05
N HIS A 756 -6.20 8.19 7.83
CA HIS A 756 -6.78 6.86 7.71
C HIS A 756 -6.24 6.08 6.51
N ARG A 757 -6.05 6.73 5.36
CA ARG A 757 -5.50 6.10 4.14
C ARG A 757 -4.06 5.59 4.36
N CYS A 758 -3.26 6.33 5.11
CA CYS A 758 -1.86 6.06 5.38
C CYS A 758 -1.62 5.27 6.67
N ARG A 759 -2.66 4.77 7.36
CA ARG A 759 -2.55 4.09 8.67
C ARG A 759 -1.50 2.97 8.71
N ILE A 760 -1.44 2.13 7.69
CA ILE A 760 -0.47 1.02 7.60
C ILE A 760 0.95 1.59 7.44
N ALA A 761 1.13 2.56 6.54
CA ALA A 761 2.44 3.20 6.32
C ALA A 761 2.91 3.95 7.58
N LEU A 762 2.00 4.63 8.29
CA LEU A 762 2.26 5.30 9.56
C LEU A 762 2.71 4.30 10.62
N ALA A 763 2.00 3.18 10.77
CA ALA A 763 2.38 2.13 11.70
C ALA A 763 3.77 1.53 11.36
N CYS A 764 4.09 1.32 10.08
CA CYS A 764 5.41 0.82 9.66
C CYS A 764 6.55 1.85 9.71
N SER A 765 6.24 3.15 9.78
CA SER A 765 7.22 4.25 9.68
C SER A 765 8.10 4.44 10.92
N ARG A 766 7.72 3.84 12.07
CA ARG A 766 8.31 4.08 13.40
C ARG A 766 8.21 5.53 13.90
N TRP A 767 7.40 6.38 13.28
CA TRP A 767 7.11 7.73 13.79
C TRP A 767 6.26 7.71 15.06
N LEU A 768 5.48 6.65 15.26
CA LEU A 768 4.68 6.41 16.44
C LEU A 768 5.51 5.57 17.41
N ALA A 769 5.93 6.17 18.53
CA ALA A 769 6.71 5.47 19.55
C ALA A 769 5.89 4.32 20.15
N GLY A 770 6.51 3.14 20.27
CA GLY A 770 5.84 1.94 20.80
C GLY A 770 5.01 1.14 19.79
N VAL A 771 5.00 1.53 18.51
CA VAL A 771 4.28 0.82 17.43
C VAL A 771 5.29 0.11 16.53
N ASP A 772 5.19 -1.22 16.44
CA ASP A 772 6.07 -2.09 15.64
C ASP A 772 5.51 -2.41 14.24
N GLY A 773 4.39 -1.78 13.88
CA GLY A 773 3.67 -1.98 12.62
C GLY A 773 2.18 -2.23 12.81
N ARG A 774 1.74 -2.51 14.04
CA ARG A 774 0.35 -2.79 14.40
C ARG A 774 0.02 -2.20 15.78
N VAL A 775 -1.26 -1.92 16.02
CA VAL A 775 -1.78 -1.40 17.29
C VAL A 775 -2.75 -2.42 17.86
N THR A 776 -2.54 -2.87 19.09
CA THR A 776 -3.46 -3.80 19.73
C THR A 776 -4.76 -3.11 20.12
N THR A 777 -5.88 -3.80 20.00
CA THR A 777 -7.18 -3.30 20.48
C THR A 777 -7.15 -3.12 22.00
N ILE A 778 -7.48 -1.92 22.47
CA ILE A 778 -7.55 -1.57 23.91
C ILE A 778 -9.02 -1.47 24.40
N VAL A 779 -9.95 -1.23 23.48
CA VAL A 779 -11.38 -1.10 23.75
C VAL A 779 -12.07 -2.25 23.04
N SER A 780 -12.76 -3.13 23.76
CA SER A 780 -13.43 -4.28 23.17
C SER A 780 -14.74 -3.89 22.47
N SER A 781 -15.24 -4.80 21.64
CA SER A 781 -16.56 -4.69 21.00
C SER A 781 -17.70 -4.55 22.02
N THR A 782 -17.64 -5.30 23.13
CA THR A 782 -18.63 -5.29 24.21
C THR A 782 -18.64 -3.96 24.97
N GLU A 783 -17.46 -3.44 25.31
CA GLU A 783 -17.33 -2.14 25.98
C GLU A 783 -17.95 -1.03 25.10
N MET A 784 -17.73 -1.07 23.78
CA MET A 784 -18.29 -0.10 22.86
C MET A 784 -19.83 -0.05 22.86
N GLN A 785 -20.51 -1.18 23.09
CA GLN A 785 -21.98 -1.23 23.16
C GLN A 785 -22.52 -0.55 24.43
N GLU A 786 -21.80 -0.67 25.55
CA GLU A 786 -22.23 -0.16 26.86
C GLU A 786 -21.94 1.35 27.05
N LEU A 787 -21.02 1.93 26.28
CA LEU A 787 -20.62 3.33 26.40
C LEU A 787 -21.76 4.31 26.11
N TYR A 788 -21.90 5.37 26.90
CA TYR A 788 -22.74 6.52 26.58
C TYR A 788 -21.95 7.56 25.78
N LEU A 789 -22.66 8.44 25.07
CA LEU A 789 -22.03 9.48 24.25
C LEU A 789 -21.14 10.43 25.09
N VAL A 790 -21.53 10.70 26.33
CA VAL A 790 -20.78 11.58 27.24
C VAL A 790 -19.41 11.00 27.59
N ASP A 791 -19.27 9.67 27.60
CA ASP A 791 -18.04 9.00 28.00
C ASP A 791 -16.89 9.30 27.04
N PHE A 792 -17.17 9.59 25.77
CA PHE A 792 -16.17 10.05 24.79
C PHE A 792 -15.49 11.37 25.17
N PHE A 793 -16.11 12.16 26.04
CA PHE A 793 -15.63 13.48 26.43
C PHE A 793 -15.20 13.56 27.90
N THR A 794 -15.69 12.65 28.76
CA THR A 794 -15.39 12.65 30.20
C THR A 794 -14.41 11.55 30.61
N SER A 795 -14.28 10.49 29.83
CA SER A 795 -13.42 9.35 30.14
C SER A 795 -12.18 9.31 29.25
N SER A 796 -11.26 8.38 29.56
CA SER A 796 -10.07 8.11 28.74
C SER A 796 -10.36 7.27 27.49
N ILE A 797 -11.63 7.11 27.08
CA ILE A 797 -11.98 6.24 25.96
C ILE A 797 -11.42 6.72 24.62
N GLY A 798 -11.44 8.03 24.34
CA GLY A 798 -10.88 8.59 23.10
C GLY A 798 -9.39 8.22 22.91
N PRO A 799 -8.52 8.53 23.88
CA PRO A 799 -7.12 8.10 23.88
C PRO A 799 -6.94 6.58 23.74
N ARG A 800 -7.73 5.78 24.47
CA ARG A 800 -7.67 4.31 24.38
C ARG A 800 -8.05 3.81 22.98
N MET A 801 -9.05 4.41 22.34
CA MET A 801 -9.44 4.12 20.96
C MET A 801 -8.41 4.58 19.92
N ASP A 802 -7.48 5.46 20.29
CA ASP A 802 -6.33 5.86 19.48
C ASP A 802 -5.09 5.02 19.80
N GLY A 803 -5.24 3.89 20.49
CA GLY A 803 -4.13 3.03 20.91
C GLY A 803 -3.20 3.67 21.95
N ASN A 804 -3.67 4.71 22.66
CA ASN A 804 -2.88 5.57 23.54
C ASN A 804 -1.68 6.25 22.85
N LEU A 805 -1.79 6.52 21.54
CA LEU A 805 -0.72 7.12 20.75
C LEU A 805 -0.74 8.65 20.85
N ALA A 806 0.00 9.19 21.81
CA ALA A 806 0.01 10.62 22.14
C ALA A 806 0.28 11.55 20.95
N LEU A 807 1.19 11.18 20.03
CA LEU A 807 1.51 11.99 18.85
C LEU A 807 0.31 12.08 17.88
N LEU A 808 -0.36 10.95 17.64
CA LEU A 808 -1.49 10.88 16.71
C LEU A 808 -2.70 11.64 17.28
N MET A 809 -2.95 11.47 18.58
CA MET A 809 -3.94 12.24 19.33
C MET A 809 -3.65 13.75 19.24
N ALA A 810 -2.41 14.17 19.53
CA ALA A 810 -2.03 15.57 19.47
C ALA A 810 -2.23 16.15 18.07
N LEU A 811 -1.89 15.41 17.02
CA LEU A 811 -2.09 15.83 15.63
C LEU A 811 -3.57 16.04 15.30
N LYS A 812 -4.43 15.09 15.67
CA LYS A 812 -5.88 15.18 15.45
C LYS A 812 -6.50 16.35 16.20
N LEU A 813 -6.14 16.51 17.48
CA LEU A 813 -6.65 17.61 18.31
C LEU A 813 -6.13 18.96 17.81
N LEU A 814 -4.89 19.05 17.35
CA LEU A 814 -4.35 20.25 16.73
C LEU A 814 -5.11 20.60 15.45
N LEU A 815 -5.38 19.61 14.59
CA LEU A 815 -6.17 19.79 13.37
C LEU A 815 -7.54 20.39 13.69
N VAL A 816 -8.27 19.82 14.64
CA VAL A 816 -9.58 20.35 15.07
C VAL A 816 -9.44 21.72 15.74
N GLY A 817 -8.43 21.91 16.59
CA GLY A 817 -8.19 23.16 17.31
C GLY A 817 -7.87 24.35 16.40
N LEU A 818 -7.11 24.14 15.30
CA LEU A 818 -6.80 25.19 14.32
C LEU A 818 -8.06 25.81 13.70
N ASN A 819 -9.15 25.05 13.59
CA ASN A 819 -10.42 25.54 13.07
C ASN A 819 -11.13 26.54 14.00
N LEU A 820 -10.69 26.68 15.25
CA LEU A 820 -11.19 27.71 16.19
C LEU A 820 -10.50 29.07 16.02
N LEU A 821 -9.35 29.13 15.34
CA LEU A 821 -8.62 30.40 15.16
C LEU A 821 -9.45 31.50 14.46
N PRO A 822 -10.19 31.21 13.37
CA PRO A 822 -11.06 32.23 12.75
C PRO A 822 -12.05 32.86 13.72
N LEU A 823 -12.55 32.09 14.69
CA LEU A 823 -13.49 32.58 15.71
C LEU A 823 -12.80 33.47 16.74
N ALA A 824 -11.58 33.14 17.15
CA ALA A 824 -10.80 33.94 18.09
C ALA A 824 -10.48 35.33 17.53
N PHE A 825 -10.14 35.42 16.25
CA PHE A 825 -9.78 36.67 15.55
C PHE A 825 -10.97 37.40 14.91
N ALA A 826 -12.18 36.84 14.98
CA ALA A 826 -13.35 37.46 14.37
C ALA A 826 -13.76 38.75 15.09
N THR A 827 -14.06 39.78 14.31
CA THR A 827 -14.65 41.02 14.81
C THR A 827 -16.07 40.78 15.29
N TYR A 828 -16.37 41.28 16.49
CA TYR A 828 -17.70 41.28 17.08
C TYR A 828 -18.63 42.27 16.37
N ILE A 829 -19.86 41.85 16.05
CA ILE A 829 -20.90 42.70 15.48
C ILE A 829 -21.79 43.25 16.61
N PRO A 830 -21.70 44.56 16.94
CA PRO A 830 -22.41 45.13 18.06
C PRO A 830 -23.93 45.06 17.92
N SER A 831 -24.60 44.92 19.06
CA SER A 831 -26.05 45.00 19.14
C SER A 831 -26.53 46.43 18.97
N VAL A 832 -27.45 46.64 18.02
CA VAL A 832 -28.15 47.92 17.92
C VAL A 832 -29.12 48.03 19.11
N GLN A 833 -28.94 49.04 19.96
CA GLN A 833 -29.68 49.21 21.23
C GLN A 833 -31.16 49.60 21.04
N GLN A 834 -31.56 50.07 19.85
CA GLN A 834 -32.95 50.26 19.47
C GLN A 834 -33.18 49.64 18.09
N PRO A 835 -34.27 48.87 17.87
CA PRO A 835 -34.67 48.52 16.52
C PRO A 835 -35.08 49.82 15.83
N ASP A 836 -34.16 50.42 15.08
CA ASP A 836 -34.52 51.50 14.16
C ASP A 836 -35.69 50.98 13.31
N THR A 837 -36.83 51.67 13.36
CA THR A 837 -38.03 51.35 12.59
C THR A 837 -37.81 51.58 11.09
N GLY A 838 -36.66 52.15 10.71
CA GLY A 838 -36.20 52.33 9.34
C GLY A 838 -35.47 51.13 8.73
N LEU A 839 -36.12 49.96 8.58
CA LEU A 839 -35.69 49.01 7.54
C LEU A 839 -35.78 49.75 6.19
N LYS A 840 -34.67 49.92 5.47
CA LYS A 840 -34.62 50.60 4.16
C LYS A 840 -34.16 49.63 3.08
N GLY A 841 -34.79 49.71 1.92
CA GLY A 841 -34.42 48.91 0.76
C GLY A 841 -34.67 47.40 0.93
N VAL A 842 -33.71 46.57 0.49
CA VAL A 842 -33.83 45.10 0.39
C VAL A 842 -34.12 44.44 1.75
N GLU A 843 -33.57 44.98 2.84
CA GLU A 843 -33.83 44.48 4.21
C GLU A 843 -35.31 44.62 4.60
N ARG A 844 -36.00 45.66 4.12
CA ARG A 844 -37.44 45.84 4.33
C ARG A 844 -38.25 44.88 3.48
N ALA A 845 -37.90 44.74 2.20
CA ALA A 845 -38.59 43.85 1.27
C ALA A 845 -38.54 42.39 1.73
N LEU A 846 -37.39 41.95 2.26
CA LEU A 846 -37.17 40.57 2.71
C LEU A 846 -37.41 40.36 4.21
N ALA A 847 -37.74 41.42 4.97
CA ALA A 847 -37.89 41.39 6.43
C ALA A 847 -36.67 40.78 7.17
N ILE A 848 -35.45 41.10 6.73
CA ILE A 848 -34.19 40.61 7.31
C ILE A 848 -33.25 41.78 7.64
N ARG A 849 -32.37 41.61 8.63
CA ARG A 849 -31.25 42.53 8.90
C ARG A 849 -29.92 41.87 8.54
N ALA A 850 -29.56 41.90 7.26
CA ALA A 850 -28.39 41.18 6.73
C ALA A 850 -27.08 41.57 7.42
N SER A 851 -26.92 42.84 7.83
CA SER A 851 -25.70 43.31 8.51
C SER A 851 -25.46 42.71 9.90
N ASN A 852 -26.50 42.15 10.53
CA ASN A 852 -26.45 41.64 11.90
C ASN A 852 -26.38 40.10 11.94
N VAL A 853 -26.31 39.44 10.79
CA VAL A 853 -26.30 37.98 10.69
C VAL A 853 -24.86 37.46 10.79
N GLY A 854 -24.49 36.99 11.99
CA GLY A 854 -23.25 36.24 12.22
C GLY A 854 -23.26 34.85 11.55
N GLY A 855 -22.27 34.02 11.87
CA GLY A 855 -22.15 32.66 11.33
C GLY A 855 -20.97 32.45 10.37
N LEU A 856 -20.98 31.32 9.69
CA LEU A 856 -19.99 30.95 8.68
C LEU A 856 -20.15 31.75 7.37
N GLY A 857 -19.02 31.95 6.69
CA GLY A 857 -18.90 32.58 5.37
C GLY A 857 -18.45 34.03 5.48
N HIS A 858 -17.34 34.37 4.83
CA HIS A 858 -16.74 35.70 4.85
C HIS A 858 -16.90 36.38 3.47
N SER A 859 -17.95 37.20 3.32
CA SER A 859 -18.20 38.00 2.12
C SER A 859 -18.63 39.42 2.50
N PRO A 860 -18.38 40.46 1.69
CA PRO A 860 -18.96 41.77 1.93
C PRO A 860 -20.49 41.68 1.87
N VAL A 861 -21.19 42.21 2.88
CA VAL A 861 -22.66 42.11 2.93
C VAL A 861 -23.31 42.90 1.80
N TYR A 862 -22.80 44.11 1.56
CA TYR A 862 -23.31 45.05 0.58
C TYR A 862 -22.22 45.42 -0.43
N ILE A 863 -22.65 45.67 -1.66
CA ILE A 863 -21.85 46.35 -2.68
C ILE A 863 -22.02 47.87 -2.44
N TYR A 864 -20.91 48.60 -2.37
CA TYR A 864 -20.90 50.05 -2.14
C TYR A 864 -20.46 50.79 -3.40
N GLY A 865 -21.03 51.97 -3.63
CA GLY A 865 -20.59 52.87 -4.69
C GLY A 865 -20.05 54.19 -4.19
N ASP A 866 -19.29 54.85 -5.08
CA ASP A 866 -18.57 56.07 -4.78
C ASP A 866 -19.47 57.30 -4.92
N LYS A 867 -19.79 57.95 -3.80
CA LYS A 867 -20.37 59.30 -3.83
C LYS A 867 -19.23 60.28 -3.86
N ALA A 868 -19.11 61.03 -4.96
CA ALA A 868 -18.05 61.99 -5.23
C ALA A 868 -17.75 63.06 -4.14
N LYS A 869 -18.42 63.10 -2.97
CA LYS A 869 -18.06 63.91 -1.79
C LYS A 869 -18.53 63.27 -0.47
N GLY A 870 -17.77 62.30 0.06
CA GLY A 870 -17.66 62.09 1.52
C GLY A 870 -18.50 61.01 2.21
N GLY A 871 -19.06 60.00 1.52
CA GLY A 871 -19.63 58.83 2.20
C GLY A 871 -20.06 57.68 1.27
N GLN A 872 -19.67 56.45 1.60
CA GLN A 872 -20.01 55.23 0.82
C GLN A 872 -21.53 54.95 0.85
N MET A 873 -22.17 54.80 -0.32
CA MET A 873 -23.59 54.44 -0.42
C MET A 873 -23.76 52.95 -0.70
N LYS A 874 -24.63 52.27 0.06
CA LYS A 874 -25.03 50.87 -0.21
C LYS A 874 -25.85 50.82 -1.49
N ILE A 875 -25.43 50.00 -2.45
CA ILE A 875 -26.08 49.87 -3.77
C ILE A 875 -26.92 48.60 -3.84
N ALA A 876 -26.37 47.45 -3.46
CA ALA A 876 -27.05 46.16 -3.59
C ALA A 876 -26.60 45.16 -2.52
N LEU A 877 -27.44 44.18 -2.20
CA LEU A 877 -27.07 43.00 -1.42
C LEU A 877 -26.24 42.06 -2.31
N ASN A 878 -25.10 41.59 -1.79
CA ASN A 878 -24.20 40.70 -2.53
C ASN A 878 -24.87 39.35 -2.84
N SER A 879 -24.59 38.75 -4.00
CA SER A 879 -25.14 37.46 -4.42
C SER A 879 -24.77 36.31 -3.47
N TYR A 880 -23.57 36.32 -2.89
CA TYR A 880 -23.17 35.33 -1.88
C TYR A 880 -24.03 35.42 -0.62
N GLU A 881 -24.30 36.65 -0.12
CA GLU A 881 -25.16 36.84 1.03
C GLU A 881 -26.61 36.45 0.74
N LEU A 882 -27.09 36.73 -0.47
CA LEU A 882 -28.43 36.35 -0.89
C LEU A 882 -28.65 34.83 -0.75
N VAL A 883 -27.71 34.04 -1.28
CA VAL A 883 -27.72 32.58 -1.20
C VAL A 883 -27.58 32.11 0.26
N ARG A 884 -26.66 32.70 1.03
CA ARG A 884 -26.46 32.39 2.46
C ARG A 884 -27.71 32.63 3.30
N LEU A 885 -28.47 33.68 2.98
CA LEU A 885 -29.74 34.02 3.62
C LEU A 885 -30.89 33.12 3.18
N GLY A 886 -30.65 32.23 2.21
CA GLY A 886 -31.62 31.24 1.77
C GLY A 886 -32.48 31.71 0.60
N TYR A 887 -32.02 32.64 -0.23
CA TYR A 887 -32.74 33.13 -1.41
C TYR A 887 -32.00 32.85 -2.72
N VAL A 888 -32.75 32.65 -3.80
CA VAL A 888 -32.25 32.47 -5.16
C VAL A 888 -33.13 33.21 -6.17
N VAL A 889 -32.54 33.62 -7.29
CA VAL A 889 -33.26 34.20 -8.42
C VAL A 889 -33.73 33.09 -9.36
N PHE A 890 -35.03 33.05 -9.61
CA PHE A 890 -35.73 32.08 -10.43
C PHE A 890 -36.18 32.73 -11.75
N GLY A 891 -35.76 32.15 -12.87
CA GLY A 891 -36.10 32.62 -14.22
C GLY A 891 -35.60 34.02 -14.58
N GLY A 892 -34.73 34.62 -13.75
CA GLY A 892 -34.34 36.04 -13.88
C GLY A 892 -35.45 37.04 -13.50
N GLN A 893 -36.64 36.55 -13.13
CA GLN A 893 -37.84 37.38 -12.95
C GLN A 893 -38.33 37.41 -11.50
N PHE A 894 -38.03 36.38 -10.71
CA PHE A 894 -38.52 36.27 -9.35
C PHE A 894 -37.38 35.96 -8.38
N LEU A 895 -37.43 36.55 -7.20
CA LEU A 895 -36.63 36.16 -6.06
C LEU A 895 -37.49 35.32 -5.13
N LEU A 896 -37.00 34.15 -4.71
CA LEU A 896 -37.74 33.23 -3.85
C LEU A 896 -36.79 32.51 -2.88
N THR A 897 -37.35 31.90 -1.84
CA THR A 897 -36.55 31.12 -0.87
C THR A 897 -36.16 29.75 -1.45
N PHE A 898 -35.04 29.19 -1.00
CA PHE A 898 -34.67 27.80 -1.33
C PHE A 898 -35.81 26.82 -1.04
N ASP A 899 -36.49 26.98 0.10
CA ASP A 899 -37.57 26.07 0.48
C ASP A 899 -38.77 26.18 -0.49
N ALA A 900 -39.06 27.38 -1.03
CA ALA A 900 -40.07 27.56 -2.06
C ALA A 900 -39.63 26.96 -3.41
N TRP A 901 -38.34 27.09 -3.75
CA TRP A 901 -37.77 26.45 -4.94
C TRP A 901 -37.81 24.92 -4.85
N ASP A 902 -37.48 24.36 -3.69
CA ASP A 902 -37.51 22.91 -3.43
C ASP A 902 -38.93 22.37 -3.68
N VAL A 903 -39.97 23.09 -3.26
CA VAL A 903 -41.37 22.71 -3.56
C VAL A 903 -41.64 22.73 -5.06
N ILE A 904 -41.22 23.77 -5.79
CA ILE A 904 -41.38 23.88 -7.25
C ILE A 904 -40.65 22.73 -7.96
N MET A 905 -39.40 22.47 -7.60
CA MET A 905 -38.55 21.45 -8.23
C MET A 905 -39.11 20.04 -8.00
N ASN A 906 -39.47 19.70 -6.76
CA ASN A 906 -40.00 18.36 -6.43
C ASN A 906 -41.37 18.09 -7.08
N THR A 907 -42.14 19.14 -7.37
CA THR A 907 -43.46 19.01 -8.01
C THR A 907 -43.43 19.19 -9.53
N ALA A 908 -42.30 19.60 -10.11
CA ALA A 908 -42.18 19.93 -11.53
C ALA A 908 -42.53 18.76 -12.47
N VAL A 909 -42.22 17.52 -12.08
CA VAL A 909 -42.53 16.31 -12.87
C VAL A 909 -44.04 16.02 -12.88
N LEU A 910 -44.74 16.37 -11.80
CA LEU A 910 -46.18 16.15 -11.63
C LEU A 910 -47.03 17.30 -12.15
N HIS A 911 -46.40 18.44 -12.42
CA HIS A 911 -47.03 19.69 -12.83
C HIS A 911 -47.90 19.59 -14.09
N ARG A 912 -47.61 18.63 -14.99
CA ARG A 912 -48.39 18.38 -16.22
C ARG A 912 -49.43 17.25 -16.10
N VAL A 913 -49.42 16.48 -15.00
CA VAL A 913 -50.20 15.23 -14.87
C VAL A 913 -51.30 15.36 -13.82
N HIS A 914 -51.05 16.11 -12.74
CA HIS A 914 -52.03 16.38 -11.70
C HIS A 914 -52.07 17.86 -11.36
N HIS A 915 -53.28 18.42 -11.29
CA HIS A 915 -53.44 19.76 -10.73
C HIS A 915 -53.23 19.70 -9.20
N LEU A 916 -52.06 20.14 -8.73
CA LEU A 916 -51.70 20.19 -7.31
C LEU A 916 -52.36 21.43 -6.64
N TRP A 917 -53.65 21.32 -6.27
CA TRP A 917 -54.53 22.47 -5.98
C TRP A 917 -54.19 23.35 -4.76
N ASN A 918 -53.25 22.96 -3.89
CA ASN A 918 -53.08 23.63 -2.60
C ASN A 918 -51.67 24.17 -2.28
N TYR A 919 -50.65 23.84 -3.08
CA TYR A 919 -49.31 24.35 -2.81
C TYR A 919 -49.13 25.76 -3.36
N ARG A 920 -48.69 26.66 -2.49
CA ARG A 920 -48.45 28.08 -2.80
C ARG A 920 -47.03 28.46 -2.47
N VAL A 921 -46.43 29.27 -3.33
CA VAL A 921 -45.08 29.81 -3.15
C VAL A 921 -45.15 31.34 -3.13
N VAL A 922 -44.31 31.94 -2.30
CA VAL A 922 -44.17 33.39 -2.21
C VAL A 922 -43.01 33.80 -3.12
N LEU A 923 -43.31 34.70 -4.07
CA LEU A 923 -42.38 35.20 -5.06
C LEU A 923 -42.23 36.71 -4.89
N PHE A 924 -41.01 37.21 -4.95
CA PHE A 924 -40.72 38.64 -4.99
C PHE A 924 -40.37 39.01 -6.44
N PRO A 925 -41.19 39.80 -7.15
CA PRO A 925 -40.90 40.17 -8.53
C PRO A 925 -39.61 41.00 -8.61
N LEU A 926 -38.79 40.71 -9.61
CA LEU A 926 -37.57 41.44 -9.95
C LEU A 926 -37.82 42.29 -11.18
N CYS A 927 -37.50 43.58 -11.08
CA CYS A 927 -37.50 44.50 -12.21
C CYS A 927 -36.06 44.90 -12.54
N ASP A 928 -35.67 44.84 -13.80
CA ASP A 928 -34.42 45.45 -14.24
C ASP A 928 -34.62 46.98 -14.38
N LYS A 929 -33.83 47.74 -13.63
CA LYS A 929 -33.68 49.19 -13.79
C LYS A 929 -32.19 49.46 -13.81
N ASP A 930 -31.71 50.30 -14.72
CA ASP A 930 -30.31 50.74 -14.79
C ASP A 930 -29.26 49.60 -14.74
N GLY A 931 -29.59 48.40 -15.24
CA GLY A 931 -28.70 47.24 -15.22
C GLY A 931 -28.55 46.57 -13.86
N CYS A 932 -29.51 46.76 -12.95
CA CYS A 932 -29.50 46.18 -11.60
C CYS A 932 -30.89 45.64 -11.23
N ALA A 933 -30.94 44.40 -10.74
CA ALA A 933 -32.17 43.72 -10.32
C ALA A 933 -32.78 44.36 -9.06
N VAL A 934 -33.96 44.97 -9.19
CA VAL A 934 -34.72 45.62 -8.11
C VAL A 934 -35.80 44.67 -7.59
N VAL A 935 -35.79 44.40 -6.28
CA VAL A 935 -36.82 43.61 -5.59
C VAL A 935 -38.07 44.47 -5.37
N GLY A 936 -39.22 44.01 -5.84
CA GLY A 936 -40.50 44.67 -5.59
C GLY A 936 -40.90 44.64 -4.11
N GLU A 937 -41.46 45.75 -3.60
CA GLU A 937 -41.88 45.87 -2.19
C GLU A 937 -43.07 44.98 -1.81
N ARG A 938 -43.81 44.45 -2.79
CA ARG A 938 -45.00 43.62 -2.58
C ARG A 938 -44.75 42.19 -3.07
N PRO A 939 -44.63 41.20 -2.19
CA PRO A 939 -44.55 39.81 -2.60
C PRO A 939 -45.87 39.35 -3.22
N VAL A 940 -45.76 38.40 -4.14
CA VAL A 940 -46.86 37.75 -4.83
C VAL A 940 -46.95 36.31 -4.33
N VAL A 941 -48.15 35.88 -3.94
CA VAL A 941 -48.40 34.46 -3.64
C VAL A 941 -48.96 33.81 -4.90
N CYS A 942 -48.19 32.90 -5.49
CA CYS A 942 -48.60 32.13 -6.66
C CYS A 942 -48.93 30.70 -6.25
N ARG A 943 -49.95 30.12 -6.89
CA ARG A 943 -50.09 28.66 -6.91
C ARG A 943 -49.03 28.08 -7.85
N LEU A 944 -48.71 26.80 -7.68
CA LEU A 944 -47.75 26.15 -8.58
C LEU A 944 -48.22 26.12 -10.04
N ASP A 945 -49.53 26.15 -10.30
CA ASP A 945 -50.19 26.21 -11.62
C ASP A 945 -50.51 27.64 -12.11
N ASP A 946 -49.90 28.65 -11.50
CA ASP A 946 -50.09 30.05 -11.92
C ASP A 946 -49.35 30.33 -13.25
N ALA A 947 -50.04 30.95 -14.20
CA ALA A 947 -49.50 31.26 -15.53
C ALA A 947 -48.23 32.14 -15.52
N ARG A 948 -47.92 32.81 -14.40
CA ARG A 948 -46.66 33.56 -14.23
C ARG A 948 -45.44 32.67 -14.04
N LEU A 949 -45.65 31.42 -13.63
CA LEU A 949 -44.61 30.39 -13.55
C LEU A 949 -44.52 29.58 -14.85
N ASP A 950 -45.56 29.62 -15.68
CA ASP A 950 -45.58 28.94 -16.98
C ASP A 950 -44.50 29.52 -17.91
N GLY A 951 -43.62 28.64 -18.38
CA GLY A 951 -42.52 28.99 -19.29
C GLY A 951 -41.16 29.21 -18.61
N ILE A 952 -41.09 29.24 -17.28
CA ILE A 952 -39.80 29.25 -16.55
C ILE A 952 -39.38 27.80 -16.25
N PRO A 953 -38.23 27.33 -16.76
CA PRO A 953 -37.74 26.00 -16.42
C PRO A 953 -37.46 25.89 -14.92
N PHE A 954 -37.88 24.81 -14.26
CA PHE A 954 -37.68 24.62 -12.81
C PHE A 954 -36.21 24.67 -12.38
N TRP A 955 -35.29 24.31 -13.29
CA TRP A 955 -33.85 24.38 -13.07
C TRP A 955 -33.24 25.77 -13.32
N SER A 956 -34.03 26.77 -13.72
CA SER A 956 -33.54 28.11 -14.09
C SER A 956 -33.27 28.97 -12.85
N ILE A 957 -32.24 28.60 -12.10
CA ILE A 957 -31.77 29.35 -10.91
C ILE A 957 -30.45 30.06 -11.17
N ALA A 958 -30.29 31.23 -10.56
CA ALA A 958 -29.06 32.02 -10.51
C ALA A 958 -28.99 32.83 -9.20
N ALA A 959 -27.81 33.33 -8.87
CA ALA A 959 -27.61 34.28 -7.78
C ALA A 959 -27.03 35.57 -8.36
N GLN A 960 -27.68 36.70 -8.14
CA GLN A 960 -27.22 38.01 -8.61
C GLN A 960 -27.42 39.06 -7.53
N PRO A 961 -26.65 40.17 -7.56
CA PRO A 961 -26.85 41.27 -6.65
C PRO A 961 -28.26 41.86 -6.81
N VAL A 962 -28.90 42.14 -5.68
CA VAL A 962 -30.28 42.68 -5.66
C VAL A 962 -30.33 43.99 -4.89
N ARG A 963 -31.05 44.95 -5.46
CA ARG A 963 -31.35 46.27 -4.87
C ARG A 963 -32.86 46.39 -4.60
N CYS A 964 -33.29 47.48 -3.98
CA CYS A 964 -34.70 47.79 -3.73
C CYS A 964 -35.00 49.21 -4.16
#